data_AF-A0A3B4WVW2-F1
#
_entry.id   AF-A0A3B4WVW2-F1
#
_cell.length_a   1.000
_cell.length_b   1.000
_cell.length_c   1.000
_cell.angle_alpha   90.00
_cell.angle_beta   90.00
_cell.angle_gamma   90.00
#
_symmetry.space_group_name_H-M   'P 1'
#
loop_
_entity.id
_entity.type
_entity.pdbx_description
1 polymer ?
#
loop_
_entity_poly.entity_id
_entity_poly.type
_entity_poly.pdbx_seq_one_letter_code
_entity_poly.pdbx_strand_id
1 'polypeptide(L)'
;MDTKTEPEAQTCIGSEMDADTSCHNNTLSTEGGIPSFSNEAGGALVAPDTSLDDVVESSPSVLEGTIETLLTFDEVKAPHATTPNHNEQPSLLVTNCSTEPLPADDSGSAESPSSSSVQSTSKNSPTETMTTSGISNGPSTPSSDTVSSSLASSPQTGANISAPSHSSSSPYDTDCSRKLISQIQRSLSQESLLDELESELLACQLPEGEGGSERKGSPPVNGLPTDQEDCMLVFEKCVQYKYAQQEKAIQRLLEENKRHQELILGICSEKDNMKEELKKRTETEKQHMATIKKLEGRVEELLKELKDSRDKLIHQDQAAKAALQQMQKEMAFRLEQANKKCDEARQEKEAMVMKYVRGEKEALDLRRDKEGLEKRLREATKEVDRQALRGNQLAQEKGRLQQLYDAKEGEVSRLTREVEKLKEEINSHLIKVKWAQNKLKSEADAHKETKDKLRETTSKLAQAKEETEQIRKNCQDMIRTYQESEELKSNELDAKLRETKGELEKHKQEQTDQLEVHRVKAKELEDLKRSYKEGMDELNTLRTKLKCLEDERPRWEDELSKYREIINRQKAEIGRQREKLDEIPALQEQHQCDQQEITSLREEVDGQTNQMADLQRDVQGSREREAELLGFTEKLSSKNAQLQSESNALQSQLDQLTSSFTELQAKLEETNRLLDDKSRHLKQEEVLRQQEVQGLQEERTALQTDVVQLKTRVEELRDELVTQKRKQAANIKDLTKQLTQGQENHQIPLLHHGSEPCSRGSLNARHGGSSGVEERSPESQSGPSVVVVDSFPEVDKAVLVERIVRLQKALARKQEKIEFMEDHIKQLVEEIRKKTKIIQSYVLREETGALSSEASDINKAHLSRRGGIMASLYTSHPADSGLTLDLSLEINRKLQAVLEDTLLKNITLKENLQTLGAEIERLIKQQRDPEDGVRRK
;
A
#
# COMPACT_ATOMS: atom_id res chain seq x y z
N MET A 1 34.98 -60.15 -23.72
CA MET A 1 33.55 -60.01 -24.12
C MET A 1 32.76 -61.02 -23.29
N ASP A 2 32.83 -60.84 -21.97
CA ASP A 2 32.53 -61.87 -20.97
C ASP A 2 32.09 -61.13 -19.72
N THR A 3 30.93 -61.44 -19.15
CA THR A 3 30.46 -60.88 -17.87
C THR A 3 29.70 -61.93 -17.06
N LYS A 4 30.49 -62.85 -16.51
CA LYS A 4 30.17 -63.46 -15.22
C LYS A 4 30.79 -62.57 -14.12
N THR A 5 30.28 -62.70 -12.90
CA THR A 5 30.84 -62.19 -11.63
C THR A 5 30.46 -60.75 -11.24
N GLU A 6 29.97 -60.66 -10.00
CA GLU A 6 29.86 -59.50 -9.09
C GLU A 6 31.29 -59.24 -8.49
N PRO A 7 31.54 -58.58 -7.31
CA PRO A 7 30.65 -57.93 -6.33
C PRO A 7 31.19 -56.61 -5.69
N GLU A 8 30.51 -56.16 -4.61
CA GLU A 8 31.05 -55.40 -3.44
C GLU A 8 31.68 -53.99 -3.67
N ALA A 9 31.86 -53.10 -2.67
CA ALA A 9 31.57 -53.02 -1.22
C ALA A 9 31.17 -51.54 -0.88
N GLN A 10 30.41 -51.13 0.14
CA GLN A 10 30.08 -51.58 1.52
C GLN A 10 30.88 -50.89 2.65
N THR A 11 30.20 -50.02 3.43
CA THR A 11 30.47 -49.65 4.85
C THR A 11 29.17 -49.02 5.42
N CYS A 12 28.46 -49.60 6.40
CA CYS A 12 28.65 -49.56 7.88
C CYS A 12 28.13 -48.23 8.53
N ILE A 13 27.58 -48.17 9.76
CA ILE A 13 27.70 -48.99 11.00
C ILE A 13 26.36 -49.08 11.79
N GLY A 14 26.06 -50.24 12.42
CA GLY A 14 25.41 -50.41 13.76
C GLY A 14 23.91 -50.09 13.98
N SER A 15 23.19 -50.69 14.95
CA SER A 15 23.56 -51.76 15.91
C SER A 15 22.32 -52.39 16.62
N GLU A 16 22.32 -53.73 16.77
CA GLU A 16 21.67 -54.54 17.86
C GLU A 16 20.11 -54.53 18.00
N MET A 17 19.39 -55.60 18.43
CA MET A 17 19.73 -56.99 18.82
C MET A 17 18.49 -57.93 18.76
N ASP A 18 18.72 -59.23 18.49
CA ASP A 18 18.16 -60.49 19.06
C ASP A 18 16.67 -60.64 19.52
N ALA A 19 15.99 -61.80 19.47
CA ALA A 19 16.22 -63.12 18.83
C ALA A 19 14.94 -64.01 18.89
N ASP A 20 14.92 -65.14 18.17
CA ASP A 20 13.80 -66.13 18.09
C ASP A 20 13.71 -67.09 19.29
N THR A 21 12.49 -67.51 19.70
CA THR A 21 12.19 -68.78 20.42
C THR A 21 10.68 -69.08 20.39
N SER A 22 10.28 -70.35 20.44
CA SER A 22 8.88 -70.82 20.32
C SER A 22 8.33 -71.56 21.56
N CYS A 23 7.01 -71.84 21.51
CA CYS A 23 6.26 -72.89 22.24
C CYS A 23 5.76 -72.69 23.70
N HIS A 24 4.51 -73.16 23.87
CA HIS A 24 3.87 -73.77 25.06
C HIS A 24 3.03 -72.98 26.10
N ASN A 25 1.71 -72.98 25.81
CA ASN A 25 0.63 -73.66 26.56
C ASN A 25 0.01 -73.09 27.88
N ASN A 26 -1.27 -73.46 28.06
CA ASN A 26 -2.10 -73.52 29.29
C ASN A 26 -2.68 -72.19 29.84
N THR A 27 -3.93 -72.11 30.38
CA THR A 27 -5.03 -73.10 30.52
C THR A 27 -6.41 -72.42 30.75
N LEU A 28 -7.49 -73.23 30.68
CA LEU A 28 -8.96 -73.04 30.91
C LEU A 28 -9.38 -72.07 32.06
N SER A 29 -10.62 -71.58 32.22
CA SER A 29 -12.01 -72.08 31.94
C SER A 29 -12.96 -70.92 31.54
N THR A 30 -14.12 -71.02 30.86
CA THR A 30 -15.30 -71.94 30.87
C THR A 30 -16.40 -71.58 31.89
N GLU A 31 -17.41 -70.81 31.46
CA GLU A 31 -18.85 -70.84 31.84
C GLU A 31 -19.62 -69.77 31.01
N GLY A 32 -20.92 -69.86 30.67
CA GLY A 32 -21.86 -70.97 30.81
C GLY A 32 -23.25 -70.55 31.31
N GLY A 33 -24.21 -70.19 30.44
CA GLY A 33 -25.60 -69.93 30.89
C GLY A 33 -26.63 -69.46 29.85
N ILE A 34 -27.66 -70.28 29.60
CA ILE A 34 -28.96 -69.93 29.00
C ILE A 34 -30.05 -70.69 29.79
N PRO A 35 -31.04 -69.99 30.38
CA PRO A 35 -32.47 -70.20 30.06
C PRO A 35 -33.21 -68.86 29.85
N SER A 36 -34.34 -68.69 29.13
CA SER A 36 -35.46 -69.53 28.65
C SER A 36 -36.73 -69.52 29.55
N PHE A 37 -37.86 -69.08 28.94
CA PHE A 37 -39.26 -69.00 29.48
C PHE A 37 -39.48 -67.97 30.61
N SER A 38 -40.66 -67.39 30.88
CA SER A 38 -42.09 -67.57 30.48
C SER A 38 -42.73 -66.17 30.26
N ASN A 39 -43.75 -65.87 29.44
CA ASN A 39 -45.05 -66.49 29.08
C ASN A 39 -46.22 -66.24 30.07
N GLU A 40 -47.04 -65.21 29.81
CA GLU A 40 -48.47 -65.07 30.19
C GLU A 40 -49.09 -63.80 29.54
N ALA A 41 -50.42 -63.57 29.57
CA ALA A 41 -51.47 -64.18 28.72
C ALA A 41 -52.79 -63.35 28.78
N GLY A 42 -53.62 -63.41 27.73
CA GLY A 42 -54.94 -62.72 27.63
C GLY A 42 -54.87 -61.23 27.27
N GLY A 43 -55.81 -60.61 26.55
CA GLY A 43 -57.09 -61.08 25.99
C GLY A 43 -58.30 -60.35 26.60
N ALA A 44 -59.34 -59.93 25.89
CA ALA A 44 -59.59 -59.92 24.44
C ALA A 44 -60.84 -59.06 24.08
N LEU A 45 -61.14 -58.96 22.78
CA LEU A 45 -62.49 -58.90 22.17
C LEU A 45 -63.31 -57.58 22.12
N VAL A 46 -64.19 -57.54 21.11
CA VAL A 46 -65.30 -56.62 20.78
C VAL A 46 -64.98 -55.25 20.16
N ALA A 47 -65.40 -55.10 18.89
CA ALA A 47 -65.85 -53.84 18.27
C ALA A 47 -67.39 -53.90 18.11
N PRO A 48 -68.08 -52.76 17.91
CA PRO A 48 -68.84 -52.61 16.66
C PRO A 48 -68.89 -51.18 16.09
N ASP A 49 -69.38 -51.06 14.85
CA ASP A 49 -69.71 -49.82 14.14
C ASP A 49 -70.98 -49.10 14.67
N THR A 50 -71.16 -47.81 14.35
CA THR A 50 -72.29 -47.25 13.53
C THR A 50 -72.61 -45.74 13.72
N SER A 51 -73.01 -45.10 12.60
CA SER A 51 -73.97 -43.97 12.41
C SER A 51 -73.83 -42.60 13.11
N LEU A 52 -73.47 -41.58 12.31
CA LEU A 52 -74.31 -40.45 11.79
C LEU A 52 -75.04 -39.42 12.71
N ASP A 53 -75.14 -38.19 12.16
CA ASP A 53 -76.20 -37.15 12.29
C ASP A 53 -76.35 -36.38 13.64
N ASP A 54 -76.67 -35.07 13.71
CA ASP A 54 -76.84 -33.96 12.72
C ASP A 54 -76.81 -32.57 13.47
N VAL A 55 -77.10 -31.45 12.77
CA VAL A 55 -77.45 -30.08 13.24
C VAL A 55 -76.28 -29.13 13.58
N VAL A 56 -76.24 -27.82 13.24
CA VAL A 56 -76.59 -26.94 12.08
C VAL A 56 -76.74 -25.49 12.60
N GLU A 57 -76.08 -24.51 11.96
CA GLU A 57 -76.45 -23.06 11.75
C GLU A 57 -75.20 -22.14 11.56
N SER A 58 -75.18 -21.02 10.83
CA SER A 58 -75.86 -20.66 9.56
C SER A 58 -75.38 -19.29 8.98
N SER A 59 -74.75 -19.30 7.78
CA SER A 59 -74.87 -18.26 6.71
C SER A 59 -74.34 -16.81 6.99
N PRO A 60 -74.35 -15.82 6.03
CA PRO A 60 -74.89 -15.81 4.65
C PRO A 60 -74.08 -15.14 3.49
N SER A 61 -74.35 -15.61 2.24
CA SER A 61 -74.50 -14.88 0.94
C SER A 61 -73.35 -13.99 0.36
N VAL A 62 -73.27 -13.61 -0.95
CA VAL A 62 -74.22 -13.52 -2.12
C VAL A 62 -73.54 -13.97 -3.45
N LEU A 63 -74.32 -14.19 -4.52
CA LEU A 63 -73.96 -14.50 -5.93
C LEU A 63 -73.49 -13.23 -6.72
N GLU A 64 -73.29 -13.12 -8.06
CA GLU A 64 -73.60 -13.87 -9.31
C GLU A 64 -72.61 -13.37 -10.43
N GLY A 65 -72.46 -13.88 -11.66
CA GLY A 65 -73.24 -14.82 -12.47
C GLY A 65 -72.58 -15.25 -13.81
N THR A 66 -73.40 -15.62 -14.80
CA THR A 66 -73.11 -16.53 -15.94
C THR A 66 -72.88 -15.83 -17.31
N ILE A 67 -72.29 -16.52 -18.32
CA ILE A 67 -72.74 -16.59 -19.75
C ILE A 67 -71.78 -17.46 -20.64
N GLU A 68 -72.33 -18.55 -21.22
CA GLU A 68 -72.25 -19.07 -22.63
C GLU A 68 -70.92 -19.14 -23.46
N THR A 69 -70.72 -19.99 -24.50
CA THR A 69 -71.37 -21.23 -25.03
C THR A 69 -70.54 -21.87 -26.20
N LEU A 70 -70.28 -23.19 -26.13
CA LEU A 70 -70.05 -24.22 -27.20
C LEU A 70 -69.05 -24.08 -28.41
N LEU A 71 -68.43 -25.25 -28.76
CA LEU A 71 -68.15 -25.82 -30.12
C LEU A 71 -67.03 -25.21 -31.04
N THR A 72 -66.24 -25.95 -31.87
CA THR A 72 -66.03 -27.41 -32.13
C THR A 72 -64.60 -27.72 -32.67
N PHE A 73 -64.27 -29.02 -32.80
CA PHE A 73 -63.22 -29.67 -33.63
C PHE A 73 -63.42 -29.42 -35.17
N ASP A 74 -62.61 -29.81 -36.16
CA ASP A 74 -61.53 -30.82 -36.41
C ASP A 74 -60.47 -30.21 -37.40
N GLU A 75 -59.16 -30.55 -37.48
CA GLU A 75 -58.42 -31.78 -37.91
C GLU A 75 -58.03 -31.86 -39.43
N VAL A 76 -56.82 -32.39 -39.71
CA VAL A 76 -56.30 -33.00 -40.98
C VAL A 76 -55.77 -32.14 -42.17
N LYS A 77 -54.45 -32.32 -42.44
CA LYS A 77 -53.67 -32.30 -43.73
C LYS A 77 -53.33 -31.02 -44.52
N ALA A 78 -52.06 -30.99 -44.94
CA ALA A 78 -51.49 -30.31 -46.12
C ALA A 78 -51.66 -31.22 -47.39
N PRO A 79 -51.38 -30.80 -48.67
CA PRO A 79 -50.13 -30.14 -49.08
C PRO A 79 -50.15 -29.18 -50.31
N HIS A 80 -48.95 -28.63 -50.61
CA HIS A 80 -48.43 -28.10 -51.89
C HIS A 80 -49.04 -26.86 -52.61
N ALA A 81 -48.19 -25.83 -52.73
CA ALA A 81 -47.93 -24.93 -53.88
C ALA A 81 -49.11 -24.19 -54.56
N THR A 82 -49.08 -22.85 -54.70
CA THR A 82 -48.35 -22.13 -55.78
C THR A 82 -48.31 -20.60 -55.49
N THR A 83 -47.36 -19.87 -56.10
CA THR A 83 -47.17 -18.39 -56.07
C THR A 83 -48.15 -17.64 -57.03
N PRO A 84 -48.12 -16.29 -57.25
CA PRO A 84 -47.23 -15.22 -56.75
C PRO A 84 -47.92 -13.89 -56.29
N ASN A 85 -47.19 -13.01 -55.58
CA ASN A 85 -46.79 -11.67 -56.09
C ASN A 85 -46.02 -10.78 -55.09
N HIS A 86 -45.21 -9.89 -55.68
CA HIS A 86 -44.61 -8.61 -55.26
C HIS A 86 -45.06 -7.92 -53.92
N ASN A 87 -44.24 -7.09 -53.25
CA ASN A 87 -42.98 -6.46 -53.69
C ASN A 87 -41.99 -6.10 -52.54
N GLU A 88 -40.83 -5.57 -52.96
CA GLU A 88 -39.87 -4.73 -52.22
C GLU A 88 -38.72 -5.37 -51.41
N GLN A 89 -37.53 -4.83 -51.71
CA GLN A 89 -36.16 -5.14 -51.29
C GLN A 89 -35.57 -3.86 -50.62
N PRO A 90 -34.30 -3.76 -50.17
CA PRO A 90 -33.17 -4.68 -50.35
C PRO A 90 -32.31 -5.04 -49.12
N SER A 91 -31.57 -6.15 -49.28
CA SER A 91 -30.19 -6.46 -48.81
C SER A 91 -29.78 -6.24 -47.33
N LEU A 92 -29.42 -7.27 -46.54
CA LEU A 92 -28.40 -8.34 -46.70
C LEU A 92 -26.93 -7.83 -46.67
N LEU A 93 -25.91 -8.61 -46.26
CA LEU A 93 -25.67 -9.59 -45.18
C LEU A 93 -24.20 -10.06 -45.36
N VAL A 94 -23.46 -10.40 -44.31
CA VAL A 94 -22.11 -11.01 -44.40
C VAL A 94 -22.14 -12.44 -43.86
N THR A 95 -21.48 -13.37 -44.55
CA THR A 95 -21.57 -14.82 -44.30
C THR A 95 -20.17 -15.45 -44.17
N ASN A 96 -20.09 -16.57 -43.44
CA ASN A 96 -18.84 -17.24 -43.06
C ASN A 96 -18.32 -18.27 -44.08
N CYS A 97 -17.09 -18.75 -43.79
CA CYS A 97 -16.51 -20.08 -44.06
C CYS A 97 -15.60 -20.30 -45.29
N SER A 98 -14.49 -20.97 -44.95
CA SER A 98 -13.37 -21.56 -45.69
C SER A 98 -13.65 -22.23 -47.04
N THR A 99 -12.63 -22.25 -47.92
CA THR A 99 -11.74 -23.42 -48.18
C THR A 99 -10.55 -23.03 -49.09
N GLU A 100 -9.46 -23.79 -49.04
CA GLU A 100 -8.21 -23.67 -49.83
C GLU A 100 -8.42 -23.89 -51.34
N PRO A 101 -7.51 -23.40 -52.23
CA PRO A 101 -6.32 -24.21 -52.57
C PRO A 101 -5.02 -23.43 -52.92
N LEU A 102 -3.93 -24.20 -53.10
CA LEU A 102 -2.57 -23.81 -53.52
C LEU A 102 -2.46 -23.27 -54.96
N PRO A 103 -1.41 -22.45 -55.23
CA PRO A 103 -0.69 -22.42 -56.50
C PRO A 103 0.80 -22.81 -56.36
N ALA A 104 1.45 -23.11 -57.49
CA ALA A 104 2.90 -23.35 -57.61
C ALA A 104 3.44 -22.75 -58.93
N ASP A 105 4.76 -22.54 -58.99
CA ASP A 105 5.61 -22.28 -60.18
C ASP A 105 5.32 -21.01 -61.02
N ASP A 106 6.27 -20.40 -61.75
CA ASP A 106 7.75 -20.36 -61.67
C ASP A 106 8.27 -19.17 -62.55
N SER A 107 9.40 -18.55 -62.19
CA SER A 107 10.22 -17.60 -62.98
C SER A 107 9.54 -16.28 -63.47
N GLY A 108 10.25 -15.21 -63.87
CA GLY A 108 11.68 -14.88 -63.83
C GLY A 108 12.01 -13.52 -64.50
N SER A 109 12.97 -12.78 -63.93
CA SER A 109 13.76 -11.63 -64.47
C SER A 109 13.25 -10.67 -65.56
N ALA A 110 13.32 -9.35 -65.23
CA ALA A 110 13.58 -8.17 -66.10
C ALA A 110 12.50 -7.81 -67.18
N GLU A 111 12.31 -6.56 -67.61
CA GLU A 111 13.16 -5.35 -67.65
C GLU A 111 12.44 -4.04 -67.19
N SER A 112 13.12 -2.89 -67.31
CA SER A 112 12.63 -1.49 -67.18
C SER A 112 12.51 -0.85 -68.60
N PRO A 113 12.50 0.49 -68.88
CA PRO A 113 12.43 1.69 -68.01
C PRO A 113 11.56 2.88 -68.54
N SER A 114 11.34 3.89 -67.69
CA SER A 114 11.28 5.35 -68.03
C SER A 114 10.96 6.18 -66.77
N SER A 115 11.39 7.45 -66.58
CA SER A 115 12.40 8.27 -67.28
C SER A 115 12.79 9.54 -66.49
N SER A 116 14.09 9.88 -66.42
CA SER A 116 14.68 11.22 -66.15
C SER A 116 14.40 11.93 -64.78
N SER A 117 15.28 12.77 -64.20
CA SER A 117 16.55 13.34 -64.68
C SER A 117 17.49 13.84 -63.55
N VAL A 118 18.83 13.76 -63.78
CA VAL A 118 19.99 14.46 -63.12
C VAL A 118 20.10 14.44 -61.56
N GLN A 119 20.96 13.64 -60.91
CA GLN A 119 22.41 13.82 -60.59
C GLN A 119 22.76 15.04 -59.68
N SER A 120 23.60 14.99 -58.62
CA SER A 120 24.48 13.96 -57.97
C SER A 120 24.73 14.37 -56.47
N THR A 121 25.58 13.78 -55.57
CA THR A 121 26.66 12.76 -55.63
C THR A 121 26.97 12.12 -54.25
N SER A 122 27.30 10.82 -54.22
CA SER A 122 28.34 10.12 -53.39
C SER A 122 28.58 10.40 -51.87
N LYS A 123 28.19 9.40 -51.05
CA LYS A 123 28.94 8.70 -49.96
C LYS A 123 29.02 9.20 -48.49
N ASN A 124 28.77 8.21 -47.62
CA ASN A 124 29.44 7.85 -46.34
C ASN A 124 29.13 8.57 -45.00
N SER A 125 28.31 7.88 -44.18
CA SER A 125 28.39 7.72 -42.70
C SER A 125 28.24 8.95 -41.76
N PRO A 126 27.75 8.75 -40.52
CA PRO A 126 27.26 9.85 -39.67
C PRO A 126 28.29 10.41 -38.68
N THR A 127 28.17 11.70 -38.35
CA THR A 127 28.61 12.30 -37.09
C THR A 127 27.71 13.51 -36.79
N GLU A 128 27.43 13.78 -35.53
CA GLU A 128 26.52 14.83 -35.07
C GLU A 128 27.18 16.22 -35.04
N THR A 129 26.43 17.30 -35.27
CA THR A 129 26.29 18.48 -34.34
C THR A 129 25.59 19.69 -34.98
N MET A 130 24.62 20.28 -34.25
CA MET A 130 24.16 21.69 -34.25
C MET A 130 23.71 22.35 -35.59
N THR A 131 22.88 23.41 -35.66
CA THR A 131 22.30 24.44 -34.73
C THR A 131 20.77 24.54 -34.99
N THR A 132 19.89 25.26 -34.26
CA THR A 132 19.73 26.72 -33.96
C THR A 132 18.57 26.92 -32.93
N SER A 133 18.12 28.12 -32.51
CA SER A 133 18.78 29.31 -31.93
C SER A 133 17.73 30.33 -31.39
N GLY A 134 17.90 30.90 -30.17
CA GLY A 134 17.08 32.01 -29.62
C GLY A 134 16.31 31.66 -28.32
N ILE A 135 15.93 32.60 -27.44
CA ILE A 135 16.07 34.08 -27.47
C ILE A 135 16.27 34.67 -26.03
N SER A 136 17.06 35.76 -25.94
CA SER A 136 16.99 36.90 -24.99
C SER A 136 17.21 36.77 -23.45
N ASN A 137 18.16 37.61 -22.99
CA ASN A 137 18.19 38.43 -21.76
C ASN A 137 18.61 37.84 -20.38
N GLY A 138 19.59 38.53 -19.76
CA GLY A 138 19.89 38.50 -18.31
C GLY A 138 19.37 39.76 -17.61
N PRO A 139 20.00 40.30 -16.52
CA PRO A 139 21.41 40.13 -16.11
C PRO A 139 21.68 39.88 -14.60
N SER A 140 22.99 39.81 -14.27
CA SER A 140 23.67 40.18 -12.99
C SER A 140 24.24 39.07 -12.09
N THR A 141 25.50 39.33 -11.66
CA THR A 141 26.28 38.75 -10.54
C THR A 141 26.52 37.22 -10.48
N PRO A 142 27.77 36.75 -10.67
CA PRO A 142 28.20 35.38 -10.35
C PRO A 142 28.87 35.26 -8.97
N SER A 143 28.83 34.06 -8.41
CA SER A 143 29.73 33.58 -7.33
C SER A 143 30.60 32.43 -7.87
N SER A 144 31.76 32.20 -7.23
CA SER A 144 32.84 31.38 -7.81
C SER A 144 32.95 29.98 -7.24
N ASP A 145 33.19 29.01 -8.12
CA ASP A 145 33.97 27.77 -7.94
C ASP A 145 34.18 27.13 -9.33
N THR A 146 35.26 26.42 -9.68
CA THR A 146 36.52 26.15 -8.96
C THR A 146 37.71 26.05 -9.94
N VAL A 147 38.92 26.20 -9.38
CA VAL A 147 40.23 25.83 -9.96
C VAL A 147 40.34 24.29 -10.25
N SER A 148 41.27 23.74 -11.05
CA SER A 148 42.53 24.29 -11.60
C SER A 148 43.13 23.50 -12.79
N SER A 149 44.22 24.07 -13.33
CA SER A 149 45.36 23.46 -14.04
C SER A 149 45.31 23.33 -15.57
N SER A 150 46.40 23.61 -16.29
CA SER A 150 47.59 24.42 -15.96
C SER A 150 48.30 24.88 -17.24
N LEU A 151 48.62 26.17 -17.36
CA LEU A 151 49.48 26.72 -18.42
C LEU A 151 50.36 27.81 -17.82
N ALA A 152 51.65 27.82 -18.16
CA ALA A 152 52.65 28.68 -17.53
C ALA A 152 53.33 29.61 -18.56
N SER A 153 53.02 30.91 -18.50
CA SER A 153 53.87 31.96 -19.10
C SER A 153 53.48 33.40 -18.68
N SER A 154 54.26 34.00 -17.77
CA SER A 154 54.35 35.47 -17.56
C SER A 154 53.07 36.17 -17.02
N PRO A 155 53.07 37.47 -16.62
CA PRO A 155 53.58 38.62 -17.37
C PRO A 155 54.52 39.59 -16.62
N GLN A 156 55.07 40.55 -17.37
CA GLN A 156 55.69 41.79 -16.85
C GLN A 156 54.62 42.86 -16.57
N THR A 157 54.91 43.81 -15.69
CA THR A 157 54.17 45.08 -15.56
C THR A 157 55.08 46.24 -15.15
N GLY A 158 54.74 47.46 -15.59
CA GLY A 158 54.99 48.68 -14.80
C GLY A 158 56.35 49.38 -14.92
N ALA A 159 56.87 49.64 -16.13
CA ALA A 159 57.90 50.67 -16.30
C ALA A 159 57.27 52.07 -16.29
N ASN A 160 57.56 52.89 -15.26
CA ASN A 160 57.72 54.36 -15.30
C ASN A 160 57.70 55.01 -13.89
N ILE A 161 58.86 55.09 -13.23
CA ILE A 161 59.21 56.17 -12.29
C ILE A 161 60.63 56.65 -12.64
N SER A 162 60.89 57.93 -12.44
CA SER A 162 61.98 58.70 -13.07
C SER A 162 63.31 58.73 -12.31
N ALA A 163 64.42 58.75 -13.07
CA ALA A 163 65.76 59.26 -12.69
C ALA A 163 66.53 58.44 -11.63
N PRO A 164 67.87 58.61 -11.49
CA PRO A 164 68.76 59.56 -12.16
C PRO A 164 69.85 58.95 -13.05
N SER A 165 70.40 59.78 -13.94
CA SER A 165 71.61 59.48 -14.70
C SER A 165 72.86 59.58 -13.81
N HIS A 166 73.30 58.46 -13.25
CA HIS A 166 74.61 58.37 -12.62
C HIS A 166 75.59 57.63 -13.53
N SER A 167 76.66 58.32 -13.89
CA SER A 167 77.87 57.70 -14.44
C SER A 167 78.38 56.64 -13.48
N SER A 168 78.85 55.52 -14.02
CA SER A 168 79.55 54.49 -13.26
C SER A 168 80.95 54.98 -12.89
N SER A 169 81.04 55.89 -11.92
CA SER A 169 82.28 56.19 -11.23
C SER A 169 82.81 54.91 -10.57
N SER A 170 84.13 54.74 -10.60
CA SER A 170 84.78 53.57 -10.00
C SER A 170 84.48 53.50 -8.50
N PRO A 171 84.35 52.31 -7.87
CA PRO A 171 84.20 52.18 -6.41
C PRO A 171 85.36 52.79 -5.58
N TYR A 172 86.45 53.18 -6.25
CA TYR A 172 87.62 53.87 -5.70
C TYR A 172 87.58 55.40 -5.86
N ASP A 173 86.61 55.95 -6.60
CA ASP A 173 86.53 57.38 -6.92
C ASP A 173 85.59 58.14 -5.97
N THR A 174 86.13 58.52 -4.81
CA THR A 174 85.46 59.32 -3.77
C THR A 174 85.73 60.82 -3.96
N ASP A 175 84.98 61.69 -3.30
CA ASP A 175 85.32 63.12 -3.28
C ASP A 175 86.64 63.40 -2.54
N CYS A 176 87.15 62.46 -1.74
CA CYS A 176 88.47 62.57 -1.14
C CYS A 176 89.57 62.25 -2.17
N SER A 177 89.45 61.15 -2.93
CA SER A 177 90.40 60.84 -4.01
C SER A 177 90.38 61.91 -5.11
N ARG A 178 89.20 62.43 -5.48
CA ARG A 178 89.08 63.56 -6.43
C ARG A 178 89.77 64.83 -5.90
N LYS A 179 89.64 65.15 -4.61
CA LYS A 179 90.36 66.27 -3.98
C LYS A 179 91.88 66.04 -3.94
N LEU A 180 92.32 64.86 -3.52
CA LEU A 180 93.74 64.49 -3.44
C LEU A 180 94.41 64.58 -4.83
N ILE A 181 93.78 64.02 -5.86
CA ILE A 181 94.24 64.13 -7.25
C ILE A 181 94.24 65.60 -7.71
N SER A 182 93.20 66.37 -7.41
CA SER A 182 93.13 67.81 -7.75
C SER A 182 94.18 68.67 -7.02
N GLN A 183 94.69 68.21 -5.87
CA GLN A 183 95.70 68.88 -5.07
C GLN A 183 97.12 68.49 -5.53
N ILE A 184 97.34 67.22 -5.88
CA ILE A 184 98.55 66.74 -6.55
C ILE A 184 98.72 67.42 -7.92
N GLN A 185 97.64 67.56 -8.70
CA GLN A 185 97.67 68.27 -9.98
C GLN A 185 97.97 69.77 -9.80
N ARG A 186 97.47 70.41 -8.73
CA ARG A 186 97.81 71.82 -8.42
C ARG A 186 99.28 72.01 -8.06
N SER A 187 99.90 71.06 -7.37
CA SER A 187 101.32 71.11 -7.01
C SER A 187 102.28 70.68 -8.14
N LEU A 188 101.76 70.39 -9.34
CA LEU A 188 102.55 69.98 -10.52
C LEU A 188 102.36 70.93 -11.73
N SER A 189 101.70 72.08 -11.55
CA SER A 189 101.56 73.10 -12.61
C SER A 189 102.85 73.91 -12.77
N GLN A 190 103.33 74.06 -14.01
CA GLN A 190 104.72 74.47 -14.30
C GLN A 190 105.07 75.94 -14.03
N GLU A 191 104.09 76.83 -13.79
CA GLU A 191 104.35 78.27 -13.56
C GLU A 191 105.22 78.51 -12.32
N SER A 192 104.95 77.86 -11.19
CA SER A 192 105.65 78.12 -9.92
C SER A 192 107.15 77.78 -9.92
N LEU A 193 107.63 77.02 -10.91
CA LEU A 193 109.05 76.66 -11.03
C LEU A 193 109.85 77.70 -11.83
N LEU A 194 109.19 78.54 -12.62
CA LEU A 194 109.83 79.58 -13.42
C LEU A 194 110.17 80.80 -12.57
N ASP A 195 109.26 81.22 -11.69
CA ASP A 195 109.48 82.32 -10.73
C ASP A 195 110.68 82.07 -9.81
N GLU A 196 110.89 80.83 -9.36
CA GLU A 196 112.01 80.47 -8.49
C GLU A 196 113.35 80.45 -9.25
N LEU A 197 113.37 80.01 -10.51
CA LEU A 197 114.56 80.07 -11.36
C LEU A 197 114.94 81.50 -11.77
N GLU A 198 113.98 82.36 -12.09
CA GLU A 198 114.24 83.77 -12.39
C GLU A 198 114.75 84.53 -11.15
N SER A 199 114.25 84.17 -9.96
CA SER A 199 114.73 84.68 -8.68
C SER A 199 116.18 84.31 -8.35
N GLU A 200 116.60 83.06 -8.61
CA GLU A 200 118.00 82.67 -8.35
C GLU A 200 118.99 83.24 -9.38
N LEU A 201 118.58 83.41 -10.64
CA LEU A 201 119.46 83.91 -11.71
C LEU A 201 119.82 85.40 -11.53
N LEU A 202 118.91 86.20 -10.95
CA LEU A 202 119.15 87.60 -10.58
C LEU A 202 120.06 87.78 -9.35
N ALA A 203 120.26 86.74 -8.53
CA ALA A 203 120.98 86.85 -7.25
C ALA A 203 122.51 86.70 -7.35
N CYS A 204 123.08 86.55 -8.55
CA CYS A 204 124.45 86.08 -8.76
C CYS A 204 125.42 87.05 -9.49
N GLN A 205 125.18 88.36 -9.48
CA GLN A 205 126.15 89.37 -10.01
C GLN A 205 126.27 90.61 -9.13
N LEU A 206 127.53 91.00 -8.82
CA LEU A 206 128.06 92.30 -8.31
C LEU A 206 129.48 92.01 -7.73
N PRO A 207 130.43 92.97 -7.63
CA PRO A 207 130.87 93.91 -8.66
C PRO A 207 132.42 94.05 -8.78
N GLU A 208 132.93 94.37 -9.97
CA GLU A 208 134.26 94.98 -10.22
C GLU A 208 134.24 95.58 -11.64
N GLY A 209 135.05 96.56 -12.04
CA GLY A 209 136.10 97.32 -11.36
C GLY A 209 136.75 98.28 -12.38
N GLU A 210 137.25 99.44 -11.97
CA GLU A 210 137.68 100.51 -12.90
C GLU A 210 139.18 100.42 -13.30
N GLY A 211 139.57 101.08 -14.41
CA GLY A 211 140.93 101.67 -14.51
C GLY A 211 141.88 101.24 -15.66
N GLY A 212 141.84 102.00 -16.76
CA GLY A 212 143.02 102.64 -17.38
C GLY A 212 144.36 101.90 -17.63
N SER A 213 144.55 101.46 -18.88
CA SER A 213 145.77 101.61 -19.73
C SER A 213 147.13 100.93 -19.43
N GLU A 214 147.63 100.25 -20.48
CA GLU A 214 149.03 100.16 -20.94
C GLU A 214 150.14 99.43 -20.14
N ARG A 215 150.07 98.09 -20.27
CA ARG A 215 151.12 97.21 -20.87
C ARG A 215 152.52 97.08 -20.24
N LYS A 216 152.77 95.82 -19.84
CA LYS A 216 153.98 94.99 -20.04
C LYS A 216 155.26 95.32 -19.25
N GLY A 217 155.47 94.51 -18.21
CA GLY A 217 156.81 94.11 -17.72
C GLY A 217 156.71 92.79 -16.96
N SER A 218 157.67 91.87 -17.15
CA SER A 218 157.87 90.72 -16.26
C SER A 218 158.61 91.20 -14.97
N PRO A 219 158.60 90.42 -13.87
CA PRO A 219 158.58 90.94 -12.48
C PRO A 219 159.98 91.31 -11.94
N PRO A 220 160.19 91.68 -10.64
CA PRO A 220 159.28 91.97 -9.50
C PRO A 220 159.60 93.31 -8.77
N VAL A 221 159.00 93.56 -7.59
CA VAL A 221 159.68 93.84 -6.27
C VAL A 221 158.79 94.69 -5.34
N ASN A 222 158.42 94.12 -4.20
CA ASN A 222 157.91 94.80 -3.00
C ASN A 222 158.97 94.57 -1.89
N GLY A 223 159.40 95.54 -1.07
CA GLY A 223 159.20 96.99 -1.23
C GLY A 223 157.85 97.53 -0.79
N LEU A 224 157.40 97.19 0.44
CA LEU A 224 156.27 97.79 1.21
C LEU A 224 155.61 99.06 0.62
N PRO A 225 154.26 99.13 0.62
CA PRO A 225 153.56 99.28 1.90
C PRO A 225 152.25 98.47 2.08
N THR A 226 151.57 98.80 3.18
CA THR A 226 150.26 98.34 3.72
C THR A 226 149.10 98.52 2.70
N ASP A 227 147.92 97.89 2.81
CA ASP A 227 147.13 97.48 4.00
C ASP A 227 146.57 96.03 3.93
N GLN A 228 146.07 95.49 5.06
CA GLN A 228 145.77 94.04 5.21
C GLN A 228 144.38 93.68 5.79
N GLU A 229 143.55 94.64 6.21
CA GLU A 229 142.37 94.35 7.05
C GLU A 229 141.07 94.03 6.26
N ASP A 230 140.77 94.75 5.18
CA ASP A 230 139.51 94.60 4.42
C ASP A 230 139.28 93.19 3.85
N CYS A 231 140.37 92.49 3.49
CA CYS A 231 140.28 91.18 2.84
C CYS A 231 139.72 90.08 3.76
N MET A 232 139.91 90.20 5.09
CA MET A 232 139.27 89.30 6.06
C MET A 232 137.78 89.61 6.24
N LEU A 233 137.41 90.89 6.29
CA LEU A 233 136.04 91.32 6.59
C LEU A 233 135.05 90.95 5.47
N VAL A 234 135.49 91.03 4.21
CA VAL A 234 134.71 90.57 3.05
C VAL A 234 134.52 89.04 3.06
N PHE A 235 135.57 88.28 3.42
CA PHE A 235 135.51 86.82 3.51
C PHE A 235 134.52 86.37 4.59
N GLU A 236 134.61 86.92 5.80
CA GLU A 236 133.71 86.57 6.90
C GLU A 236 132.24 86.91 6.57
N LYS A 237 131.98 88.05 5.92
CA LYS A 237 130.64 88.46 5.50
C LYS A 237 130.05 87.54 4.42
N CYS A 238 130.88 87.05 3.49
CA CYS A 238 130.50 86.04 2.51
C CYS A 238 130.15 84.70 3.18
N VAL A 239 130.95 84.27 4.16
CA VAL A 239 130.71 83.05 4.95
C VAL A 239 129.41 83.17 5.75
N GLN A 240 129.16 84.30 6.43
CA GLN A 240 127.90 84.54 7.15
C GLN A 240 126.67 84.53 6.21
N TYR A 241 126.78 85.16 5.02
CA TYR A 241 125.71 85.11 4.02
C TYR A 241 125.42 83.68 3.54
N LYS A 242 126.46 82.86 3.32
CA LYS A 242 126.29 81.45 2.92
C LYS A 242 125.70 80.61 4.05
N TYR A 243 126.06 80.83 5.31
CA TYR A 243 125.39 80.18 6.44
C TYR A 243 123.91 80.59 6.53
N ALA A 244 123.56 81.86 6.37
CA ALA A 244 122.16 82.31 6.38
C ALA A 244 121.35 81.77 5.19
N GLN A 245 121.96 81.62 4.01
CA GLN A 245 121.35 80.97 2.85
C GLN A 245 121.11 79.46 3.12
N GLN A 246 122.09 78.79 3.74
CA GLN A 246 122.00 77.38 4.13
C GLN A 246 120.98 77.14 5.24
N GLU A 247 120.89 78.03 6.24
CA GLU A 247 119.89 77.97 7.32
C GLU A 247 118.47 78.10 6.75
N LYS A 248 118.23 79.05 5.84
CA LYS A 248 116.94 79.16 5.13
C LYS A 248 116.62 77.92 4.30
N ALA A 249 117.60 77.32 3.64
CA ALA A 249 117.40 76.06 2.93
C ALA A 249 117.02 74.90 3.88
N ILE A 250 117.70 74.80 5.03
CA ILE A 250 117.37 73.83 6.08
C ILE A 250 115.95 74.08 6.65
N GLN A 251 115.57 75.33 6.90
CA GLN A 251 114.22 75.68 7.36
C GLN A 251 113.15 75.32 6.32
N ARG A 252 113.35 75.61 5.03
CA ARG A 252 112.44 75.16 3.95
C ARG A 252 112.30 73.64 3.92
N LEU A 253 113.42 72.91 3.97
CA LEU A 253 113.43 71.44 4.01
C LEU A 253 112.76 70.87 5.26
N LEU A 254 112.88 71.53 6.43
CA LEU A 254 112.19 71.13 7.66
C LEU A 254 110.66 71.34 7.57
N GLU A 255 110.20 72.46 7.00
CA GLU A 255 108.78 72.66 6.75
C GLU A 255 108.23 71.71 5.69
N GLU A 256 109.00 71.42 4.62
CA GLU A 256 108.62 70.45 3.60
C GLU A 256 108.55 69.03 4.18
N ASN A 257 109.53 68.63 5.00
CA ASN A 257 109.49 67.36 5.74
C ASN A 257 108.28 67.29 6.69
N LYS A 258 107.94 68.40 7.35
CA LYS A 258 106.71 68.51 8.17
C LYS A 258 105.44 68.35 7.32
N ARG A 259 105.33 69.03 6.17
CA ARG A 259 104.21 68.86 5.22
C ARG A 259 104.10 67.41 4.73
N HIS A 260 105.23 66.75 4.47
CA HIS A 260 105.27 65.32 4.14
C HIS A 260 104.83 64.43 5.30
N GLN A 261 105.21 64.72 6.55
CA GLN A 261 104.70 63.99 7.73
C GLN A 261 103.19 64.17 7.90
N GLU A 262 102.67 65.39 7.75
CA GLU A 262 101.23 65.69 7.81
C GLU A 262 100.46 64.96 6.69
N LEU A 263 101.01 64.91 5.47
CA LEU A 263 100.45 64.14 4.35
C LEU A 263 100.47 62.63 4.61
N ILE A 264 101.57 62.08 5.17
CA ILE A 264 101.67 60.66 5.54
C ILE A 264 100.65 60.30 6.63
N LEU A 265 100.42 61.17 7.62
CA LEU A 265 99.39 60.99 8.63
C LEU A 265 97.97 61.05 8.04
N GLY A 266 97.73 61.95 7.08
CA GLY A 266 96.50 62.02 6.30
C GLY A 266 96.23 60.73 5.54
N ILE A 267 97.19 60.26 4.74
CA ILE A 267 97.12 59.00 3.98
C ILE A 267 96.92 57.80 4.92
N CYS A 268 97.58 57.78 6.08
CA CYS A 268 97.39 56.73 7.07
C CYS A 268 95.96 56.70 7.64
N SER A 269 95.39 57.86 7.99
CA SER A 269 94.03 57.93 8.54
C SER A 269 92.96 57.66 7.47
N GLU A 270 93.15 58.09 6.22
CA GLU A 270 92.28 57.73 5.09
C GLU A 270 92.32 56.22 4.80
N LYS A 271 93.52 55.61 4.78
CA LYS A 271 93.72 54.16 4.63
C LYS A 271 93.04 53.36 5.76
N ASP A 272 93.09 53.83 7.00
CA ASP A 272 92.41 53.16 8.12
C ASP A 272 90.89 53.38 8.11
N ASN A 273 90.41 54.55 7.68
CA ASN A 273 88.98 54.81 7.42
C ASN A 273 88.43 53.91 6.29
N MET A 274 89.13 53.81 5.17
CA MET A 274 88.78 52.91 4.06
C MET A 274 88.77 51.44 4.48
N LYS A 275 89.65 51.04 5.39
CA LYS A 275 89.68 49.70 6.00
C LYS A 275 88.47 49.47 6.94
N GLU A 276 87.99 50.49 7.63
CA GLU A 276 86.76 50.40 8.42
C GLU A 276 85.51 50.34 7.53
N GLU A 277 85.43 51.13 6.46
CA GLU A 277 84.34 51.07 5.49
C GLU A 277 84.30 49.72 4.75
N LEU A 278 85.46 49.16 4.39
CA LEU A 278 85.54 47.79 3.86
C LEU A 278 85.00 46.76 4.88
N LYS A 279 85.35 46.92 6.16
CA LYS A 279 84.84 46.06 7.25
C LYS A 279 83.31 46.19 7.40
N LYS A 280 82.75 47.40 7.35
CA LYS A 280 81.30 47.63 7.38
C LYS A 280 80.61 46.95 6.19
N ARG A 281 81.14 47.13 4.96
CA ARG A 281 80.60 46.49 3.74
C ARG A 281 80.61 44.97 3.82
N THR A 282 81.71 44.36 4.28
CA THR A 282 81.76 42.88 4.46
C THR A 282 80.82 42.39 5.56
N GLU A 283 80.48 43.22 6.56
CA GLU A 283 79.50 42.85 7.59
C GLU A 283 78.06 42.97 7.06
N THR A 284 77.73 44.02 6.30
CA THR A 284 76.43 44.10 5.59
C THR A 284 76.28 42.98 4.56
N GLU A 285 77.34 42.61 3.86
CA GLU A 285 77.36 41.47 2.92
C GLU A 285 77.06 40.14 3.63
N LYS A 286 77.68 39.88 4.79
CA LYS A 286 77.32 38.72 5.63
C LYS A 286 75.86 38.75 6.07
N GLN A 287 75.33 39.91 6.46
CA GLN A 287 73.93 40.05 6.87
C GLN A 287 72.96 39.78 5.72
N HIS A 288 73.25 40.29 4.52
CA HIS A 288 72.51 39.97 3.31
C HIS A 288 72.61 38.48 2.98
N MET A 289 73.80 37.87 3.02
CA MET A 289 74.01 36.46 2.71
C MET A 289 73.36 35.51 3.74
N ALA A 290 73.32 35.89 5.02
CA ALA A 290 72.56 35.19 6.07
C ALA A 290 71.04 35.36 5.91
N THR A 291 70.59 36.47 5.32
CA THR A 291 69.17 36.69 5.00
C THR A 291 68.76 35.88 3.76
N ILE A 292 69.59 35.86 2.72
CA ILE A 292 69.42 35.02 1.52
C ILE A 292 69.30 33.55 1.94
N LYS A 293 70.23 33.02 2.74
CA LYS A 293 70.16 31.62 3.24
C LYS A 293 68.90 31.28 4.03
N LYS A 294 68.33 32.24 4.77
CA LYS A 294 67.03 32.06 5.45
C LYS A 294 65.86 32.01 4.47
N LEU A 295 65.91 32.83 3.41
CA LEU A 295 64.90 32.83 2.35
C LEU A 295 64.99 31.58 1.48
N GLU A 296 66.20 31.13 1.12
CA GLU A 296 66.48 29.87 0.42
C GLU A 296 65.90 28.69 1.21
N GLY A 297 66.25 28.56 2.50
CA GLY A 297 65.70 27.52 3.37
C GLY A 297 64.16 27.56 3.49
N ARG A 298 63.55 28.75 3.61
CA ARG A 298 62.08 28.85 3.64
C ARG A 298 61.44 28.52 2.29
N VAL A 299 62.11 28.76 1.17
CA VAL A 299 61.66 28.30 -0.16
C VAL A 299 61.76 26.78 -0.28
N GLU A 300 62.82 26.14 0.22
CA GLU A 300 62.93 24.68 0.27
C GLU A 300 61.82 24.04 1.15
N GLU A 301 61.53 24.62 2.32
CA GLU A 301 60.40 24.22 3.17
C GLU A 301 59.06 24.34 2.43
N LEU A 302 58.79 25.50 1.81
CA LEU A 302 57.54 25.74 1.07
C LEU A 302 57.40 24.80 -0.14
N LEU A 303 58.48 24.52 -0.87
CA LEU A 303 58.47 23.56 -1.98
C LEU A 303 58.19 22.12 -1.49
N LYS A 304 58.67 21.76 -0.29
CA LYS A 304 58.35 20.48 0.34
C LYS A 304 56.90 20.44 0.83
N GLU A 305 56.41 21.47 1.51
CA GLU A 305 55.00 21.61 1.93
C GLU A 305 54.05 21.51 0.71
N LEU A 306 54.40 22.14 -0.41
CA LEU A 306 53.64 22.11 -1.67
C LEU A 306 53.69 20.72 -2.33
N LYS A 307 54.82 20.02 -2.30
CA LYS A 307 54.91 18.64 -2.78
C LYS A 307 54.08 17.68 -1.91
N ASP A 308 54.26 17.73 -0.60
CA ASP A 308 53.59 16.84 0.35
C ASP A 308 52.06 17.05 0.34
N SER A 309 51.58 18.27 0.07
CA SER A 309 50.15 18.55 -0.13
C SER A 309 49.63 18.11 -1.51
N ARG A 310 50.41 18.27 -2.58
CA ARG A 310 50.04 17.76 -3.91
C ARG A 310 49.93 16.23 -3.93
N ASP A 311 50.88 15.53 -3.31
CA ASP A 311 50.90 14.07 -3.32
C ASP A 311 49.79 13.50 -2.39
N LYS A 312 49.41 14.21 -1.31
CA LYS A 312 48.16 13.93 -0.54
C LYS A 312 46.90 14.10 -1.40
N LEU A 313 46.80 15.17 -2.19
CA LEU A 313 45.65 15.42 -3.07
C LEU A 313 45.51 14.32 -4.13
N ILE A 314 46.63 13.85 -4.70
CA ILE A 314 46.65 12.72 -5.64
C ILE A 314 46.13 11.44 -4.98
N HIS A 315 46.52 11.14 -3.73
CA HIS A 315 45.98 9.98 -3.01
C HIS A 315 44.49 10.11 -2.67
N GLN A 316 44.00 11.31 -2.36
CA GLN A 316 42.57 11.57 -2.13
C GLN A 316 41.74 11.41 -3.41
N ASP A 317 42.23 11.94 -4.55
CA ASP A 317 41.63 11.74 -5.87
C ASP A 317 41.58 10.26 -6.29
N GLN A 318 42.66 9.52 -6.07
CA GLN A 318 42.71 8.07 -6.32
C GLN A 318 41.72 7.29 -5.44
N ALA A 319 41.63 7.62 -4.14
CA ALA A 319 40.68 7.00 -3.23
C ALA A 319 39.22 7.31 -3.60
N ALA A 320 38.92 8.55 -3.97
CA ALA A 320 37.60 8.96 -4.44
C ALA A 320 37.21 8.24 -5.74
N LYS A 321 38.14 8.12 -6.70
CA LYS A 321 37.92 7.35 -7.95
C LYS A 321 37.69 5.86 -7.68
N ALA A 322 38.43 5.25 -6.76
CA ALA A 322 38.21 3.86 -6.36
C ALA A 322 36.82 3.66 -5.69
N ALA A 323 36.42 4.57 -4.80
CA ALA A 323 35.10 4.55 -4.17
C ALA A 323 33.95 4.74 -5.19
N LEU A 324 34.09 5.66 -6.15
CA LEU A 324 33.13 5.85 -7.24
C LEU A 324 33.01 4.61 -8.13
N GLN A 325 34.13 3.97 -8.49
CA GLN A 325 34.11 2.72 -9.26
C GLN A 325 33.46 1.56 -8.49
N GLN A 326 33.66 1.48 -7.17
CA GLN A 326 32.99 0.49 -6.32
C GLN A 326 31.47 0.74 -6.28
N MET A 327 31.05 1.98 -6.05
CA MET A 327 29.63 2.37 -6.04
C MET A 327 28.96 2.13 -7.41
N GLN A 328 29.68 2.36 -8.52
CA GLN A 328 29.19 2.05 -9.87
C GLN A 328 29.01 0.54 -10.09
N LYS A 329 29.94 -0.30 -9.63
CA LYS A 329 29.81 -1.77 -9.68
C LYS A 329 28.64 -2.28 -8.85
N GLU A 330 28.47 -1.76 -7.63
CA GLU A 330 27.33 -2.11 -6.77
C GLU A 330 26.00 -1.63 -7.35
N MET A 331 25.96 -0.44 -7.95
CA MET A 331 24.77 0.06 -8.65
C MET A 331 24.42 -0.84 -9.84
N ALA A 332 25.40 -1.20 -10.68
CA ALA A 332 25.20 -2.10 -11.81
C ALA A 332 24.69 -3.48 -11.35
N PHE A 333 25.28 -4.07 -10.30
CA PHE A 333 24.84 -5.36 -9.74
C PHE A 333 23.42 -5.28 -9.15
N ARG A 334 23.06 -4.18 -8.46
CA ARG A 334 21.69 -3.96 -7.96
C ARG A 334 20.69 -3.83 -9.12
N LEU A 335 21.08 -3.16 -10.21
CA LEU A 335 20.25 -2.97 -11.41
C LEU A 335 20.06 -4.30 -12.15
N GLU A 336 21.12 -5.09 -12.34
CA GLU A 336 21.08 -6.43 -12.93
C GLU A 336 20.22 -7.40 -12.09
N GLN A 337 20.35 -7.37 -10.76
CA GLN A 337 19.50 -8.17 -9.87
C GLN A 337 18.02 -7.75 -9.94
N ALA A 338 17.73 -6.44 -10.02
CA ALA A 338 16.38 -5.94 -10.20
C ALA A 338 15.80 -6.36 -11.55
N ASN A 339 16.57 -6.26 -12.64
CA ASN A 339 16.15 -6.66 -13.97
C ASN A 339 15.86 -8.17 -14.04
N LYS A 340 16.72 -9.01 -13.42
CA LYS A 340 16.49 -10.46 -13.31
C LYS A 340 15.16 -10.78 -12.60
N LYS A 341 14.83 -10.07 -11.52
CA LYS A 341 13.55 -10.22 -10.81
C LYS A 341 12.36 -9.78 -11.67
N CYS A 342 12.52 -8.74 -12.49
CA CYS A 342 11.51 -8.34 -13.46
C CYS A 342 11.30 -9.39 -14.56
N ASP A 343 12.38 -9.98 -15.10
CA ASP A 343 12.30 -11.06 -16.08
C ASP A 343 11.70 -12.35 -15.50
N GLU A 344 12.03 -12.71 -14.25
CA GLU A 344 11.43 -13.83 -13.51
C GLU A 344 9.91 -13.62 -13.35
N ALA A 345 9.48 -12.45 -12.85
CA ALA A 345 8.06 -12.11 -12.74
C ALA A 345 7.35 -12.06 -14.11
N ARG A 346 8.06 -11.71 -15.20
CA ARG A 346 7.54 -11.76 -16.58
C ARG A 346 7.29 -13.21 -17.02
N GLN A 347 8.24 -14.10 -16.77
CA GLN A 347 8.12 -15.53 -17.07
C GLN A 347 7.02 -16.20 -16.22
N GLU A 348 6.88 -15.83 -14.95
CA GLU A 348 5.78 -16.30 -14.10
C GLU A 348 4.42 -15.87 -14.64
N LYS A 349 4.29 -14.61 -15.08
CA LYS A 349 3.08 -14.09 -15.75
C LYS A 349 2.76 -14.85 -17.04
N GLU A 350 3.76 -15.05 -17.91
CA GLU A 350 3.61 -15.83 -19.15
C GLU A 350 3.21 -17.29 -18.86
N ALA A 351 3.82 -17.91 -17.85
CA ALA A 351 3.48 -19.26 -17.41
C ALA A 351 2.06 -19.33 -16.79
N MET A 352 1.60 -18.30 -16.08
CA MET A 352 0.24 -18.20 -15.56
C MET A 352 -0.79 -18.07 -16.70
N VAL A 353 -0.54 -17.22 -17.70
CA VAL A 353 -1.38 -17.11 -18.90
C VAL A 353 -1.45 -18.46 -19.62
N MET A 354 -0.32 -19.15 -19.80
CA MET A 354 -0.29 -20.49 -20.40
C MET A 354 -0.99 -21.57 -19.56
N LYS A 355 -1.05 -21.43 -18.23
CA LYS A 355 -1.90 -22.29 -17.36
C LYS A 355 -3.38 -21.97 -17.55
N TYR A 356 -3.76 -20.70 -17.58
CA TYR A 356 -5.14 -20.26 -17.78
C TYR A 356 -5.70 -20.73 -19.12
N VAL A 357 -4.97 -20.53 -20.23
CA VAL A 357 -5.39 -20.96 -21.57
C VAL A 357 -5.56 -22.49 -21.68
N ARG A 358 -4.75 -23.28 -20.94
CA ARG A 358 -4.96 -24.73 -20.85
C ARG A 358 -6.24 -25.07 -20.07
N GLY A 359 -6.43 -24.49 -18.89
CA GLY A 359 -7.63 -24.71 -18.08
C GLY A 359 -8.92 -24.27 -18.77
N GLU A 360 -8.89 -23.17 -19.53
CA GLU A 360 -10.03 -22.70 -20.34
C GLU A 360 -10.32 -23.66 -21.51
N LYS A 361 -9.29 -24.14 -22.21
CA LYS A 361 -9.45 -25.19 -23.24
C LYS A 361 -10.04 -26.47 -22.64
N GLU A 362 -9.47 -26.95 -21.53
CA GLU A 362 -9.93 -28.16 -20.84
C GLU A 362 -11.40 -28.00 -20.37
N ALA A 363 -11.78 -26.83 -19.87
CA ALA A 363 -13.17 -26.51 -19.53
C ALA A 363 -14.10 -26.47 -20.76
N LEU A 364 -13.64 -26.02 -21.92
CA LEU A 364 -14.41 -26.05 -23.17
C LEU A 364 -14.58 -27.47 -23.73
N ASP A 365 -13.51 -28.28 -23.74
CA ASP A 365 -13.57 -29.69 -24.12
C ASP A 365 -14.51 -30.47 -23.18
N LEU A 366 -14.44 -30.24 -21.86
CA LEU A 366 -15.35 -30.84 -20.87
C LEU A 366 -16.81 -30.38 -21.03
N ARG A 367 -17.07 -29.12 -21.40
CA ARG A 367 -18.43 -28.64 -21.72
C ARG A 367 -19.00 -29.35 -22.94
N ARG A 368 -18.23 -29.44 -24.03
CA ARG A 368 -18.63 -30.14 -25.26
C ARG A 368 -18.93 -31.62 -24.99
N ASP A 369 -18.10 -32.27 -24.18
CA ASP A 369 -18.28 -33.68 -23.87
C ASP A 369 -19.45 -33.92 -22.91
N LYS A 370 -19.72 -32.98 -21.97
CA LYS A 370 -20.95 -32.93 -21.19
C LYS A 370 -22.19 -32.78 -22.08
N GLU A 371 -22.22 -31.82 -23.00
CA GLU A 371 -23.35 -31.63 -23.94
C GLU A 371 -23.59 -32.89 -24.80
N GLY A 372 -22.51 -33.56 -25.21
CA GLY A 372 -22.54 -34.85 -25.89
C GLY A 372 -23.14 -35.97 -25.05
N LEU A 373 -22.82 -36.03 -23.76
CA LEU A 373 -23.41 -36.98 -22.80
C LEU A 373 -24.89 -36.65 -22.51
N GLU A 374 -25.24 -35.39 -22.31
CA GLU A 374 -26.63 -34.94 -22.12
C GLU A 374 -27.50 -35.21 -23.36
N LYS A 375 -26.92 -35.16 -24.58
CA LYS A 375 -27.61 -35.60 -25.80
C LYS A 375 -27.89 -37.12 -25.75
N ARG A 376 -26.88 -37.95 -25.47
CA ARG A 376 -27.04 -39.42 -25.36
C ARG A 376 -28.02 -39.79 -24.25
N LEU A 377 -28.02 -39.07 -23.13
CA LEU A 377 -28.97 -39.27 -22.03
C LEU A 377 -30.40 -39.02 -22.49
N ARG A 378 -30.68 -37.89 -23.16
CA ARG A 378 -32.01 -37.60 -23.73
C ARG A 378 -32.45 -38.62 -24.79
N GLU A 379 -31.52 -39.18 -25.56
CA GLU A 379 -31.80 -40.25 -26.52
C GLU A 379 -32.12 -41.58 -25.80
N ALA A 380 -31.40 -41.90 -24.72
CA ALA A 380 -31.68 -43.07 -23.87
C ALA A 380 -33.03 -42.94 -23.13
N THR A 381 -33.37 -41.77 -22.57
CA THR A 381 -34.68 -41.52 -21.94
C THR A 381 -35.82 -41.78 -22.92
N LYS A 382 -35.73 -41.25 -24.16
CA LYS A 382 -36.74 -41.49 -25.20
C LYS A 382 -36.92 -42.96 -25.56
N GLU A 383 -35.83 -43.74 -25.54
CA GLU A 383 -35.91 -45.19 -25.74
C GLU A 383 -36.54 -45.91 -24.55
N VAL A 384 -36.25 -45.48 -23.31
CA VAL A 384 -36.95 -45.97 -22.11
C VAL A 384 -38.45 -45.68 -22.18
N ASP A 385 -38.84 -44.45 -22.53
CA ASP A 385 -40.25 -44.06 -22.71
C ASP A 385 -40.94 -44.92 -23.79
N ARG A 386 -40.26 -45.16 -24.91
CA ARG A 386 -40.75 -46.00 -26.02
C ARG A 386 -40.94 -47.47 -25.58
N GLN A 387 -40.06 -48.00 -24.74
CA GLN A 387 -40.17 -49.35 -24.19
C GLN A 387 -41.24 -49.42 -23.08
N ALA A 388 -41.42 -48.38 -22.28
CA ALA A 388 -42.50 -48.27 -21.29
C ALA A 388 -43.89 -48.25 -21.97
N LEU A 389 -44.05 -47.46 -23.05
CA LEU A 389 -45.26 -47.48 -23.89
C LEU A 389 -45.54 -48.87 -24.46
N ARG A 390 -44.51 -49.57 -24.95
CA ARG A 390 -44.63 -50.96 -25.42
C ARG A 390 -45.00 -51.94 -24.30
N GLY A 391 -44.44 -51.75 -23.10
CA GLY A 391 -44.79 -52.52 -21.89
C GLY A 391 -46.26 -52.37 -21.52
N ASN A 392 -46.78 -51.13 -21.55
CA ASN A 392 -48.18 -50.84 -21.28
C ASN A 392 -49.13 -51.48 -22.33
N GLN A 393 -48.77 -51.43 -23.61
CA GLN A 393 -49.52 -52.12 -24.68
C GLN A 393 -49.56 -53.64 -24.47
N LEU A 394 -48.43 -54.26 -24.11
CA LEU A 394 -48.36 -55.69 -23.81
C LEU A 394 -49.13 -56.06 -22.52
N ALA A 395 -49.15 -55.19 -21.52
CA ALA A 395 -49.96 -55.37 -20.31
C ALA A 395 -51.47 -55.28 -20.62
N GLN A 396 -51.89 -54.35 -21.48
CA GLN A 396 -53.27 -54.23 -21.95
C GLN A 396 -53.73 -55.48 -22.72
N GLU A 397 -52.92 -55.97 -23.67
CA GLU A 397 -53.22 -57.21 -24.39
C GLU A 397 -53.22 -58.44 -23.48
N LYS A 398 -52.31 -58.51 -22.49
CA LYS A 398 -52.37 -59.55 -21.45
C LYS A 398 -53.68 -59.49 -20.67
N GLY A 399 -54.14 -58.31 -20.26
CA GLY A 399 -55.43 -58.12 -19.58
C GLY A 399 -56.61 -58.56 -20.44
N ARG A 400 -56.61 -58.20 -21.72
CA ARG A 400 -57.64 -58.61 -22.70
C ARG A 400 -57.67 -60.13 -22.92
N LEU A 401 -56.49 -60.77 -22.96
CA LEU A 401 -56.37 -62.23 -23.05
C LEU A 401 -56.80 -62.95 -21.77
N GLN A 402 -56.54 -62.37 -20.59
CA GLN A 402 -57.03 -62.91 -19.32
C GLN A 402 -58.56 -62.87 -19.27
N GLN A 403 -59.18 -61.73 -19.58
CA GLN A 403 -60.66 -61.61 -19.66
C GLN A 403 -61.29 -62.63 -20.63
N LEU A 404 -60.61 -62.91 -21.75
CA LEU A 404 -61.04 -63.95 -22.70
C LEU A 404 -60.91 -65.36 -22.12
N TYR A 405 -59.84 -65.64 -21.37
CA TYR A 405 -59.64 -66.91 -20.67
C TYR A 405 -60.71 -67.12 -19.59
N ASP A 406 -60.92 -66.14 -18.71
CA ASP A 406 -61.89 -66.18 -17.61
C ASP A 406 -63.32 -66.43 -18.15
N ALA A 407 -63.67 -65.79 -19.28
CA ALA A 407 -64.94 -66.02 -19.97
C ALA A 407 -65.07 -67.46 -20.49
N LYS A 408 -63.99 -68.07 -21.00
CA LYS A 408 -63.98 -69.47 -21.44
C LYS A 408 -63.98 -70.47 -20.29
N GLU A 409 -63.34 -70.16 -19.17
CA GLU A 409 -63.48 -70.95 -17.93
C GLU A 409 -64.93 -70.91 -17.41
N GLY A 410 -65.60 -69.75 -17.51
CA GLY A 410 -67.03 -69.60 -17.24
C GLY A 410 -67.93 -70.43 -18.18
N GLU A 411 -67.64 -70.46 -19.48
CA GLU A 411 -68.32 -71.32 -20.45
C GLU A 411 -68.13 -72.81 -20.15
N VAL A 412 -66.90 -73.25 -19.89
CA VAL A 412 -66.59 -74.65 -19.51
C VAL A 412 -67.31 -75.02 -18.22
N SER A 413 -67.30 -74.13 -17.21
CA SER A 413 -68.01 -74.33 -15.95
C SER A 413 -69.54 -74.45 -16.14
N ARG A 414 -70.12 -73.72 -17.10
CA ARG A 414 -71.54 -73.87 -17.48
C ARG A 414 -71.81 -75.21 -18.15
N LEU A 415 -70.99 -75.59 -19.13
CA LEU A 415 -71.13 -76.86 -19.86
C LEU A 415 -70.96 -78.07 -18.94
N THR A 416 -70.04 -78.02 -17.96
CA THR A 416 -69.89 -79.06 -16.94
C THR A 416 -71.17 -79.26 -16.12
N ARG A 417 -71.80 -78.16 -15.65
CA ARG A 417 -73.09 -78.20 -14.94
C ARG A 417 -74.25 -78.69 -15.80
N GLU A 418 -74.20 -78.48 -17.11
CA GLU A 418 -75.17 -79.04 -18.07
C GLU A 418 -74.95 -80.55 -18.28
N VAL A 419 -73.69 -81.01 -18.37
CA VAL A 419 -73.33 -82.44 -18.40
C VAL A 419 -73.72 -83.16 -17.10
N GLU A 420 -73.63 -82.50 -15.94
CA GLU A 420 -74.09 -83.05 -14.66
C GLU A 420 -75.61 -83.26 -14.62
N LYS A 421 -76.39 -82.25 -15.02
CA LYS A 421 -77.86 -82.40 -15.17
C LYS A 421 -78.24 -83.52 -16.13
N LEU A 422 -77.56 -83.63 -17.28
CA LEU A 422 -77.83 -84.71 -18.24
C LEU A 422 -77.48 -86.09 -17.66
N LYS A 423 -76.46 -86.22 -16.79
CA LYS A 423 -76.18 -87.47 -16.04
C LYS A 423 -77.31 -87.78 -15.05
N GLU A 424 -77.85 -86.79 -14.34
CA GLU A 424 -78.98 -86.96 -13.42
C GLU A 424 -80.26 -87.39 -14.16
N GLU A 425 -80.55 -86.76 -15.31
CA GLU A 425 -81.65 -87.15 -16.20
C GLU A 425 -81.47 -88.58 -16.72
N ILE A 426 -80.28 -88.94 -17.23
CA ILE A 426 -79.97 -90.31 -17.67
C ILE A 426 -80.13 -91.32 -16.52
N ASN A 427 -79.70 -90.99 -15.31
CA ASN A 427 -79.92 -91.83 -14.12
C ASN A 427 -81.40 -91.97 -13.78
N SER A 428 -82.19 -90.90 -13.86
CA SER A 428 -83.65 -90.92 -13.69
C SER A 428 -84.34 -91.81 -14.74
N HIS A 429 -83.93 -91.72 -16.00
CA HIS A 429 -84.41 -92.60 -17.07
C HIS A 429 -83.97 -94.06 -16.87
N LEU A 430 -82.74 -94.32 -16.43
CA LEU A 430 -82.25 -95.66 -16.11
C LEU A 430 -83.04 -96.31 -14.96
N ILE A 431 -83.41 -95.54 -13.94
CA ILE A 431 -84.28 -96.00 -12.85
C ILE A 431 -85.68 -96.34 -13.37
N LYS A 432 -86.29 -95.47 -14.20
CA LYS A 432 -87.60 -95.72 -14.83
C LYS A 432 -87.58 -96.98 -15.71
N VAL A 433 -86.53 -97.18 -16.51
CA VAL A 433 -86.35 -98.39 -17.35
C VAL A 433 -86.18 -99.64 -16.49
N LYS A 434 -85.34 -99.61 -15.45
CA LYS A 434 -85.19 -100.74 -14.50
C LYS A 434 -86.50 -101.08 -13.79
N TRP A 435 -87.30 -100.08 -13.41
CA TRP A 435 -88.63 -100.27 -12.82
C TRP A 435 -89.58 -100.94 -13.82
N ALA A 436 -89.67 -100.44 -15.06
CA ALA A 436 -90.52 -101.02 -16.11
C ALA A 436 -90.07 -102.45 -16.48
N GLN A 437 -88.77 -102.72 -16.54
CA GLN A 437 -88.21 -104.04 -16.77
C GLN A 437 -88.56 -105.02 -15.64
N ASN A 438 -88.45 -104.61 -14.38
CA ASN A 438 -88.87 -105.42 -13.23
C ASN A 438 -90.38 -105.65 -13.22
N LYS A 439 -91.18 -104.65 -13.59
CA LYS A 439 -92.64 -104.75 -13.69
C LYS A 439 -93.05 -105.75 -14.77
N LEU A 440 -92.51 -105.62 -15.99
CA LEU A 440 -92.72 -106.58 -17.08
C LEU A 440 -92.26 -107.99 -16.71
N LYS A 441 -91.12 -108.12 -16.00
CA LYS A 441 -90.67 -109.43 -15.49
C LYS A 441 -91.68 -110.03 -14.52
N SER A 442 -92.19 -109.27 -13.54
CA SER A 442 -93.20 -109.76 -12.60
C SER A 442 -94.50 -110.18 -13.28
N GLU A 443 -94.88 -109.52 -14.38
CA GLU A 443 -96.06 -109.88 -15.18
C GLU A 443 -95.80 -111.10 -16.07
N ALA A 444 -94.59 -111.27 -16.60
CA ALA A 444 -94.18 -112.46 -17.33
C ALA A 444 -94.08 -113.71 -16.42
N ASP A 445 -93.55 -113.56 -15.20
CA ASP A 445 -93.50 -114.62 -14.19
C ASP A 445 -94.93 -114.99 -13.72
N ALA A 446 -95.82 -114.02 -13.50
CA ALA A 446 -97.23 -114.27 -13.21
C ALA A 446 -97.98 -114.94 -14.38
N HIS A 447 -97.71 -114.54 -15.63
CA HIS A 447 -98.26 -115.19 -16.82
C HIS A 447 -97.72 -116.62 -17.02
N LYS A 448 -96.47 -116.89 -16.60
CA LYS A 448 -95.94 -118.25 -16.56
C LYS A 448 -96.69 -119.09 -15.53
N GLU A 449 -96.93 -118.57 -14.33
CA GLU A 449 -97.70 -119.25 -13.28
C GLU A 449 -99.13 -119.57 -13.72
N THR A 450 -99.85 -118.63 -14.37
CA THR A 450 -101.20 -118.90 -14.90
C THR A 450 -101.19 -119.88 -16.07
N LYS A 451 -100.18 -119.84 -16.95
CA LYS A 451 -100.00 -120.81 -18.03
C LYS A 451 -99.71 -122.22 -17.53
N ASP A 452 -98.93 -122.37 -16.47
CA ASP A 452 -98.63 -123.68 -15.88
C ASP A 452 -99.83 -124.22 -15.09
N LYS A 453 -100.61 -123.36 -14.41
CA LYS A 453 -101.95 -123.73 -13.86
C LYS A 453 -102.93 -124.16 -14.96
N LEU A 454 -102.93 -123.49 -16.12
CA LEU A 454 -103.76 -123.87 -17.27
C LEU A 454 -103.34 -125.22 -17.88
N ARG A 455 -102.04 -125.54 -17.88
CA ARG A 455 -101.54 -126.87 -18.25
C ARG A 455 -102.00 -127.93 -17.27
N GLU A 456 -101.96 -127.64 -15.97
CA GLU A 456 -102.42 -128.55 -14.91
C GLU A 456 -103.93 -128.86 -15.04
N THR A 457 -104.78 -127.85 -15.27
CA THR A 457 -106.22 -128.06 -15.50
C THR A 457 -106.50 -128.75 -16.82
N THR A 458 -105.71 -128.49 -17.87
CA THR A 458 -105.80 -129.22 -19.15
C THR A 458 -105.41 -130.69 -18.99
N SER A 459 -104.39 -130.99 -18.18
CA SER A 459 -103.98 -132.37 -17.87
C SER A 459 -105.07 -133.11 -17.07
N LYS A 460 -105.70 -132.45 -16.10
CA LYS A 460 -106.86 -132.99 -15.36
C LYS A 460 -108.07 -133.22 -16.27
N LEU A 461 -108.31 -132.35 -17.24
CA LEU A 461 -109.35 -132.53 -18.26
C LEU A 461 -109.04 -133.70 -19.22
N ALA A 462 -107.77 -133.90 -19.58
CA ALA A 462 -107.33 -135.05 -20.37
C ALA A 462 -107.52 -136.37 -19.59
N GLN A 463 -107.14 -136.39 -18.32
CA GLN A 463 -107.33 -137.54 -17.43
C GLN A 463 -108.82 -137.90 -17.28
N ALA A 464 -109.71 -136.92 -17.07
CA ALA A 464 -111.16 -137.17 -17.00
C ALA A 464 -111.76 -137.72 -18.32
N LYS A 465 -111.16 -137.40 -19.47
CA LYS A 465 -111.51 -138.01 -20.77
C LYS A 465 -110.97 -139.43 -20.90
N GLU A 466 -109.75 -139.69 -20.43
CA GLU A 466 -109.17 -141.02 -20.40
C GLU A 466 -109.95 -141.95 -19.46
N GLU A 467 -110.38 -141.49 -18.29
CA GLU A 467 -111.24 -142.22 -17.36
C GLU A 467 -112.61 -142.59 -17.98
N THR A 468 -113.22 -141.69 -18.77
CA THR A 468 -114.49 -141.96 -19.48
C THR A 468 -114.33 -142.81 -20.75
N GLU A 469 -113.12 -142.98 -21.26
CA GLU A 469 -112.76 -143.96 -22.30
C GLU A 469 -112.43 -145.33 -21.67
N GLN A 470 -111.73 -145.32 -20.54
CA GLN A 470 -111.27 -146.51 -19.82
C GLN A 470 -112.43 -147.31 -19.20
N ILE A 471 -113.48 -146.65 -18.71
CA ILE A 471 -114.73 -147.31 -18.29
C ILE A 471 -115.36 -148.12 -19.43
N ARG A 472 -115.17 -147.71 -20.70
CA ARG A 472 -115.67 -148.44 -21.88
C ARG A 472 -114.82 -149.67 -22.24
N LYS A 473 -113.51 -149.63 -21.99
CA LYS A 473 -112.59 -150.78 -22.17
C LYS A 473 -112.68 -151.82 -21.05
N ASN A 474 -112.77 -151.37 -19.80
CA ASN A 474 -112.67 -152.25 -18.63
C ASN A 474 -113.75 -153.36 -18.64
N CYS A 475 -114.93 -153.07 -19.16
CA CYS A 475 -116.02 -154.06 -19.35
C CYS A 475 -115.75 -155.13 -20.44
N GLN A 476 -114.72 -154.98 -21.28
CA GLN A 476 -114.31 -155.98 -22.29
C GLN A 476 -113.03 -156.73 -21.90
N ASP A 477 -112.06 -156.05 -21.27
CA ASP A 477 -110.76 -156.65 -20.94
C ASP A 477 -110.80 -157.55 -19.68
N MET A 478 -111.79 -157.37 -18.80
CA MET A 478 -112.05 -158.20 -17.60
C MET A 478 -112.17 -159.71 -17.89
N ILE A 479 -112.53 -160.09 -19.13
CA ILE A 479 -112.72 -161.49 -19.55
C ILE A 479 -111.40 -162.12 -20.07
N ARG A 480 -110.39 -161.31 -20.42
CA ARG A 480 -109.20 -161.78 -21.16
C ARG A 480 -107.94 -161.91 -20.31
N THR A 481 -107.77 -161.09 -19.28
CA THR A 481 -106.54 -161.04 -18.46
C THR A 481 -106.36 -162.20 -17.47
N TYR A 482 -107.27 -163.17 -17.46
CA TYR A 482 -107.19 -164.38 -16.61
C TYR A 482 -106.28 -165.50 -17.19
N GLN A 483 -105.54 -165.25 -18.29
CA GLN A 483 -104.86 -166.30 -19.06
C GLN A 483 -103.36 -166.11 -19.33
N GLU A 484 -102.75 -164.94 -19.09
CA GLU A 484 -101.35 -164.65 -19.50
C GLU A 484 -100.50 -164.10 -18.33
N SER A 485 -100.44 -164.84 -17.23
CA SER A 485 -99.66 -164.49 -16.03
C SER A 485 -98.35 -165.29 -15.89
N GLU A 486 -97.51 -165.34 -16.94
CA GLU A 486 -96.16 -165.90 -16.82
C GLU A 486 -95.17 -165.36 -17.89
N GLU A 487 -94.34 -164.37 -17.52
CA GLU A 487 -92.87 -164.36 -17.69
C GLU A 487 -92.27 -163.00 -17.24
N LEU A 488 -91.19 -163.04 -16.45
CA LEU A 488 -90.51 -161.84 -15.96
C LEU A 488 -89.02 -162.13 -15.65
N LYS A 489 -88.15 -162.06 -16.66
CA LYS A 489 -86.66 -162.19 -16.53
C LYS A 489 -85.91 -161.75 -17.80
N SER A 490 -85.63 -160.46 -17.97
CA SER A 490 -84.73 -159.96 -19.04
C SER A 490 -83.97 -158.66 -18.75
N ASN A 491 -84.46 -157.80 -17.84
CA ASN A 491 -84.00 -156.41 -17.75
C ASN A 491 -82.91 -156.10 -16.69
N GLU A 492 -82.21 -157.09 -16.12
CA GLU A 492 -81.26 -156.85 -15.01
C GLU A 492 -79.77 -156.85 -15.41
N LEU A 493 -79.40 -157.45 -16.54
CA LEU A 493 -77.98 -157.50 -16.96
C LEU A 493 -77.49 -156.17 -17.56
N ASP A 494 -78.38 -155.47 -18.27
CA ASP A 494 -78.04 -154.31 -19.10
C ASP A 494 -77.81 -153.00 -18.31
N ALA A 495 -78.10 -153.00 -17.00
CA ALA A 495 -77.84 -151.85 -16.13
C ALA A 495 -76.35 -151.73 -15.74
N LYS A 496 -75.75 -152.84 -15.28
CA LYS A 496 -74.43 -152.85 -14.61
C LYS A 496 -73.25 -152.56 -15.55
N LEU A 497 -73.41 -152.82 -16.85
CA LEU A 497 -72.38 -152.55 -17.87
C LEU A 497 -72.31 -151.05 -18.25
N ARG A 498 -73.37 -150.28 -18.00
CA ARG A 498 -73.45 -148.84 -18.32
C ARG A 498 -72.80 -147.96 -17.25
N GLU A 499 -72.93 -148.38 -15.99
CA GLU A 499 -72.42 -147.70 -14.79
C GLU A 499 -70.89 -147.71 -14.74
N THR A 500 -70.28 -148.90 -14.77
CA THR A 500 -68.82 -149.12 -14.71
C THR A 500 -68.03 -148.44 -15.84
N LYS A 501 -68.66 -148.14 -16.98
CA LYS A 501 -68.04 -147.36 -18.06
C LYS A 501 -67.96 -145.86 -17.73
N GLY A 502 -69.02 -145.30 -17.15
CA GLY A 502 -69.10 -143.86 -16.86
C GLY A 502 -68.10 -143.41 -15.80
N GLU A 503 -67.84 -144.26 -14.80
CA GLU A 503 -66.87 -143.98 -13.74
C GLU A 503 -65.43 -143.84 -14.29
N LEU A 504 -65.04 -144.68 -15.25
CA LEU A 504 -63.70 -144.67 -15.85
C LEU A 504 -63.47 -143.45 -16.77
N GLU A 505 -64.51 -142.99 -17.47
CA GLU A 505 -64.44 -141.77 -18.29
C GLU A 505 -64.32 -140.52 -17.38
N LYS A 506 -65.12 -140.46 -16.30
CA LYS A 506 -65.03 -139.40 -15.29
C LYS A 506 -63.64 -139.29 -14.67
N HIS A 507 -63.05 -140.41 -14.26
CA HIS A 507 -61.76 -140.42 -13.57
C HIS A 507 -60.59 -139.92 -14.46
N LYS A 508 -60.70 -140.09 -15.79
CA LYS A 508 -59.77 -139.52 -16.78
C LYS A 508 -59.97 -138.03 -17.01
N GLN A 509 -61.22 -137.57 -17.04
CA GLN A 509 -61.51 -136.14 -17.17
C GLN A 509 -60.96 -135.36 -15.98
N GLU A 510 -61.23 -135.83 -14.74
CA GLU A 510 -60.73 -135.20 -13.52
C GLU A 510 -59.19 -135.11 -13.46
N GLN A 511 -58.49 -136.14 -13.96
CA GLN A 511 -57.02 -136.12 -14.05
C GLN A 511 -56.50 -135.11 -15.10
N THR A 512 -57.27 -134.89 -16.17
CA THR A 512 -56.95 -133.90 -17.22
C THR A 512 -57.20 -132.47 -16.72
N ASP A 513 -58.33 -132.24 -16.05
CA ASP A 513 -58.70 -130.96 -15.46
C ASP A 513 -57.70 -130.52 -14.37
N GLN A 514 -57.21 -131.45 -13.56
CA GLN A 514 -56.15 -131.18 -12.57
C GLN A 514 -54.85 -130.71 -13.23
N LEU A 515 -54.41 -131.36 -14.32
CA LEU A 515 -53.21 -130.95 -15.07
C LEU A 515 -53.37 -129.56 -15.68
N GLU A 516 -54.55 -129.23 -16.22
CA GLU A 516 -54.85 -127.90 -16.75
C GLU A 516 -54.84 -126.83 -15.64
N VAL A 517 -55.43 -127.10 -14.48
CA VAL A 517 -55.37 -126.19 -13.31
C VAL A 517 -53.92 -125.99 -12.83
N HIS A 518 -53.07 -127.02 -12.85
CA HIS A 518 -51.65 -126.87 -12.55
C HIS A 518 -50.92 -126.03 -13.61
N ARG A 519 -51.25 -126.20 -14.90
CA ARG A 519 -50.67 -125.42 -16.01
C ARG A 519 -51.05 -123.94 -15.92
N VAL A 520 -52.30 -123.62 -15.60
CA VAL A 520 -52.77 -122.24 -15.40
C VAL A 520 -52.06 -121.59 -14.21
N LYS A 521 -52.01 -122.26 -13.05
CA LYS A 521 -51.33 -121.74 -11.84
C LYS A 521 -49.82 -121.53 -12.05
N ALA A 522 -49.16 -122.38 -12.83
CA ALA A 522 -47.76 -122.18 -13.19
C ALA A 522 -47.59 -120.89 -14.01
N LYS A 523 -48.45 -120.66 -15.01
CA LYS A 523 -48.43 -119.45 -15.84
C LYS A 523 -48.73 -118.18 -15.02
N GLU A 524 -49.75 -118.21 -14.15
CA GLU A 524 -50.07 -117.09 -13.25
C GLU A 524 -48.87 -116.69 -12.37
N LEU A 525 -48.12 -117.68 -11.89
CA LEU A 525 -46.92 -117.47 -11.07
C LEU A 525 -45.75 -116.92 -11.90
N GLU A 526 -45.61 -117.30 -13.17
CA GLU A 526 -44.65 -116.71 -14.11
C GLU A 526 -45.01 -115.28 -14.52
N ASP A 527 -46.29 -115.01 -14.79
CA ASP A 527 -46.80 -113.67 -15.13
C ASP A 527 -46.64 -112.72 -13.92
N LEU A 528 -46.90 -113.18 -12.69
CA LEU A 528 -46.66 -112.42 -11.46
C LEU A 528 -45.17 -112.17 -11.21
N LYS A 529 -44.29 -113.15 -11.45
CA LYS A 529 -42.82 -112.96 -11.40
C LYS A 529 -42.34 -111.91 -12.40
N ARG A 530 -42.91 -111.89 -13.61
CA ARG A 530 -42.58 -110.89 -14.64
C ARG A 530 -42.97 -109.49 -14.20
N SER A 531 -44.22 -109.31 -13.74
CA SER A 531 -44.72 -108.03 -13.21
C SER A 531 -43.91 -107.53 -12.01
N TYR A 532 -43.52 -108.41 -11.09
CA TYR A 532 -42.64 -108.04 -9.98
C TYR A 532 -41.24 -107.59 -10.44
N LYS A 533 -40.67 -108.24 -11.46
CA LYS A 533 -39.38 -107.87 -12.03
C LYS A 533 -39.45 -106.54 -12.79
N GLU A 534 -40.50 -106.33 -13.58
CA GLU A 534 -40.79 -105.08 -14.28
C GLU A 534 -40.89 -103.91 -13.28
N GLY A 535 -41.73 -104.02 -12.24
CA GLY A 535 -41.86 -102.99 -11.21
C GLY A 535 -40.59 -102.76 -10.38
N MET A 536 -39.75 -103.78 -10.19
CA MET A 536 -38.45 -103.63 -9.52
C MET A 536 -37.44 -102.87 -10.39
N ASP A 537 -37.46 -103.09 -11.71
CA ASP A 537 -36.58 -102.36 -12.64
C ASP A 537 -37.07 -100.93 -12.86
N GLU A 538 -38.38 -100.69 -12.95
CA GLU A 538 -38.97 -99.35 -12.89
C GLU A 538 -38.51 -98.60 -11.62
N LEU A 539 -38.64 -99.22 -10.44
CA LEU A 539 -38.20 -98.66 -9.16
C LEU A 539 -36.69 -98.33 -9.15
N ASN A 540 -35.86 -99.15 -9.80
CA ASN A 540 -34.43 -98.87 -9.95
C ASN A 540 -34.16 -97.69 -10.92
N THR A 541 -34.92 -97.56 -12.01
CA THR A 541 -34.79 -96.37 -12.90
C THR A 541 -35.26 -95.09 -12.22
N LEU A 542 -36.36 -95.14 -11.45
CA LEU A 542 -36.85 -94.01 -10.67
C LEU A 542 -35.87 -93.60 -9.56
N ARG A 543 -35.29 -94.57 -8.83
CA ARG A 543 -34.22 -94.32 -7.86
C ARG A 543 -32.98 -93.68 -8.51
N THR A 544 -32.60 -94.14 -9.70
CA THR A 544 -31.46 -93.56 -10.45
C THR A 544 -31.77 -92.13 -10.89
N LYS A 545 -32.99 -91.88 -11.40
CA LYS A 545 -33.44 -90.53 -11.79
C LYS A 545 -33.53 -89.57 -10.61
N LEU A 546 -34.01 -90.02 -9.46
CA LEU A 546 -33.98 -89.26 -8.20
C LEU A 546 -32.55 -88.86 -7.86
N LYS A 547 -31.62 -89.82 -7.85
CA LYS A 547 -30.22 -89.54 -7.57
C LYS A 547 -29.62 -88.50 -8.53
N CYS A 548 -29.87 -88.59 -9.84
CA CYS A 548 -29.36 -87.59 -10.78
C CYS A 548 -29.89 -86.17 -10.47
N LEU A 549 -31.14 -86.05 -10.04
CA LEU A 549 -31.73 -84.75 -9.65
C LEU A 549 -31.19 -84.27 -8.29
N GLU A 550 -30.91 -85.18 -7.36
CA GLU A 550 -30.22 -84.88 -6.09
C GLU A 550 -28.76 -84.43 -6.34
N ASP A 551 -28.05 -85.04 -7.29
CA ASP A 551 -26.70 -84.66 -7.72
C ASP A 551 -26.70 -83.34 -8.55
N GLU A 552 -27.83 -82.93 -9.15
CA GLU A 552 -28.00 -81.63 -9.82
C GLU A 552 -28.33 -80.50 -8.85
N ARG A 553 -29.10 -80.78 -7.79
CA ARG A 553 -29.51 -79.78 -6.78
C ARG A 553 -28.37 -78.92 -6.22
N PRO A 554 -27.23 -79.46 -5.71
CA PRO A 554 -26.18 -78.63 -5.12
C PRO A 554 -25.54 -77.69 -6.14
N ARG A 555 -25.46 -78.09 -7.42
CA ARG A 555 -24.92 -77.24 -8.49
C ARG A 555 -25.80 -75.99 -8.73
N TRP A 556 -27.12 -76.11 -8.58
CA TRP A 556 -28.03 -74.97 -8.62
C TRP A 556 -28.00 -74.14 -7.32
N GLU A 557 -27.79 -74.75 -6.17
CA GLU A 557 -27.62 -74.04 -4.89
C GLU A 557 -26.30 -73.25 -4.84
N ASP A 558 -25.22 -73.77 -5.43
CA ASP A 558 -23.95 -73.07 -5.67
C ASP A 558 -24.12 -71.87 -6.61
N GLU A 559 -24.79 -72.06 -7.77
CA GLU A 559 -24.99 -70.98 -8.74
C GLU A 559 -25.88 -69.86 -8.18
N LEU A 560 -26.94 -70.22 -7.45
CA LEU A 560 -27.74 -69.26 -6.67
C LEU A 560 -26.92 -68.53 -5.61
N SER A 561 -25.94 -69.19 -4.99
CA SER A 561 -25.04 -68.58 -4.00
C SER A 561 -24.08 -67.57 -4.65
N LYS A 562 -23.51 -67.89 -5.82
CA LYS A 562 -22.72 -66.93 -6.63
C LYS A 562 -23.54 -65.71 -7.02
N TYR A 563 -24.79 -65.90 -7.50
CA TYR A 563 -25.66 -64.77 -7.82
C TYR A 563 -26.01 -63.91 -6.60
N ARG A 564 -26.23 -64.53 -5.42
CA ARG A 564 -26.42 -63.79 -4.16
C ARG A 564 -25.18 -62.99 -3.76
N GLU A 565 -23.99 -63.56 -3.91
CA GLU A 565 -22.72 -62.86 -3.63
C GLU A 565 -22.52 -61.66 -4.58
N ILE A 566 -22.74 -61.84 -5.89
CA ILE A 566 -22.67 -60.77 -6.89
C ILE A 566 -23.67 -59.65 -6.55
N ILE A 567 -24.91 -59.98 -6.22
CA ILE A 567 -25.94 -59.01 -5.81
C ILE A 567 -25.53 -58.26 -4.53
N ASN A 568 -24.95 -58.95 -3.54
CA ASN A 568 -24.50 -58.32 -2.30
C ASN A 568 -23.28 -57.41 -2.54
N ARG A 569 -22.33 -57.82 -3.38
CA ARG A 569 -21.19 -56.99 -3.81
C ARG A 569 -21.65 -55.75 -4.58
N GLN A 570 -22.63 -55.90 -5.47
CA GLN A 570 -23.23 -54.78 -6.19
C GLN A 570 -23.98 -53.83 -5.25
N LYS A 571 -24.74 -54.34 -4.26
CA LYS A 571 -25.36 -53.51 -3.21
C LYS A 571 -24.32 -52.74 -2.40
N ALA A 572 -23.21 -53.36 -2.01
CA ALA A 572 -22.14 -52.71 -1.25
C ALA A 572 -21.32 -51.69 -2.08
N GLU A 573 -21.25 -51.86 -3.41
CA GLU A 573 -20.71 -50.86 -4.33
C GLU A 573 -21.69 -49.69 -4.52
N ILE A 574 -22.99 -49.97 -4.71
CA ILE A 574 -24.05 -48.96 -4.77
C ILE A 574 -24.13 -48.15 -3.46
N GLY A 575 -23.90 -48.78 -2.30
CA GLY A 575 -23.78 -48.08 -1.01
C GLY A 575 -22.63 -47.07 -1.01
N ARG A 576 -21.41 -47.53 -1.30
CA ARG A 576 -20.21 -46.67 -1.40
C ARG A 576 -20.29 -45.61 -2.49
N GLN A 577 -21.13 -45.81 -3.52
CA GLN A 577 -21.40 -44.79 -4.54
C GLN A 577 -22.44 -43.76 -4.09
N ARG A 578 -23.39 -44.11 -3.21
CA ARG A 578 -24.27 -43.14 -2.53
C ARG A 578 -23.49 -42.32 -1.52
N GLU A 579 -22.71 -42.96 -0.65
CA GLU A 579 -21.85 -42.28 0.33
C GLU A 579 -20.97 -41.20 -0.32
N LYS A 580 -20.43 -41.46 -1.53
CA LYS A 580 -19.67 -40.49 -2.33
C LYS A 580 -20.52 -39.42 -3.03
N LEU A 581 -21.77 -39.72 -3.38
CA LEU A 581 -22.71 -38.71 -3.88
C LEU A 581 -23.20 -37.79 -2.75
N ASP A 582 -23.28 -38.31 -1.51
CA ASP A 582 -23.65 -37.58 -0.30
C ASP A 582 -22.47 -36.74 0.26
N GLU A 583 -21.22 -37.10 -0.07
CA GLU A 583 -20.01 -36.30 0.19
C GLU A 583 -19.92 -35.03 -0.70
N ILE A 584 -20.43 -35.09 -1.93
CA ILE A 584 -20.41 -33.95 -2.88
C ILE A 584 -21.16 -32.70 -2.36
N PRO A 585 -22.42 -32.76 -1.88
CA PRO A 585 -23.10 -31.59 -1.36
C PRO A 585 -22.41 -31.02 -0.11
N ALA A 586 -21.85 -31.85 0.77
CA ALA A 586 -21.08 -31.36 1.93
C ALA A 586 -19.82 -30.58 1.49
N LEU A 587 -19.10 -31.06 0.48
CA LEU A 587 -17.98 -30.32 -0.11
C LEU A 587 -18.43 -29.05 -0.86
N GLN A 588 -19.63 -29.06 -1.47
CA GLN A 588 -20.20 -27.90 -2.16
C GLN A 588 -20.76 -26.85 -1.17
N GLU A 589 -21.22 -27.25 0.00
CA GLU A 589 -21.57 -26.36 1.11
C GLU A 589 -20.32 -25.74 1.74
N GLN A 590 -19.30 -26.55 2.06
CA GLN A 590 -18.01 -26.04 2.54
C GLN A 590 -17.42 -25.02 1.56
N HIS A 591 -17.37 -25.33 0.27
CA HIS A 591 -16.89 -24.40 -0.76
C HIS A 591 -17.74 -23.11 -0.87
N GLN A 592 -19.04 -23.15 -0.55
CA GLN A 592 -19.86 -21.93 -0.45
C GLN A 592 -19.55 -21.12 0.80
N CYS A 593 -19.30 -21.75 1.94
CA CYS A 593 -18.82 -21.08 3.15
C CYS A 593 -17.44 -20.45 2.93
N ASP A 594 -16.48 -21.19 2.35
CA ASP A 594 -15.15 -20.70 1.99
C ASP A 594 -15.26 -19.50 1.02
N GLN A 595 -16.17 -19.55 0.04
CA GLN A 595 -16.43 -18.42 -0.86
C GLN A 595 -17.00 -17.20 -0.13
N GLN A 596 -17.91 -17.40 0.83
CA GLN A 596 -18.48 -16.32 1.64
C GLN A 596 -17.43 -15.66 2.54
N GLU A 597 -16.59 -16.46 3.21
CA GLU A 597 -15.46 -15.97 4.00
C GLU A 597 -14.44 -15.22 3.13
N ILE A 598 -14.11 -15.74 1.94
CA ILE A 598 -13.25 -15.05 0.97
C ILE A 598 -13.89 -13.73 0.51
N THR A 599 -15.21 -13.62 0.39
CA THR A 599 -15.86 -12.32 0.09
C THR A 599 -15.83 -11.36 1.27
N SER A 600 -16.10 -11.78 2.51
CA SER A 600 -16.03 -10.88 3.67
C SER A 600 -14.60 -10.40 3.93
N LEU A 601 -13.59 -11.27 3.79
CA LEU A 601 -12.19 -10.88 3.91
C LEU A 601 -11.75 -9.91 2.80
N ARG A 602 -12.34 -9.98 1.60
CA ARG A 602 -12.12 -8.99 0.54
C ARG A 602 -12.77 -7.65 0.88
N GLU A 603 -14.01 -7.65 1.36
CA GLU A 603 -14.70 -6.44 1.81
C GLU A 603 -13.96 -5.76 2.98
N GLU A 604 -13.38 -6.52 3.90
CA GLU A 604 -12.50 -6.00 4.96
C GLU A 604 -11.20 -5.41 4.41
N VAL A 605 -10.53 -6.08 3.47
CA VAL A 605 -9.29 -5.58 2.83
C VAL A 605 -9.56 -4.32 1.99
N ASP A 606 -10.67 -4.27 1.25
CA ASP A 606 -11.09 -3.08 0.51
C ASP A 606 -11.47 -1.95 1.48
N GLY A 607 -12.16 -2.26 2.59
CA GLY A 607 -12.45 -1.31 3.67
C GLY A 607 -11.20 -0.71 4.31
N GLN A 608 -10.21 -1.55 4.64
CA GLN A 608 -8.91 -1.10 5.15
C GLN A 608 -8.11 -0.31 4.10
N THR A 609 -8.19 -0.69 2.82
CA THR A 609 -7.54 0.02 1.71
C THR A 609 -8.12 1.42 1.52
N ASN A 610 -9.45 1.56 1.61
CA ASN A 610 -10.11 2.87 1.60
C ASN A 610 -9.69 3.73 2.81
N GLN A 611 -9.65 3.16 4.03
CA GLN A 611 -9.16 3.88 5.22
C GLN A 611 -7.69 4.31 5.07
N MET A 612 -6.82 3.48 4.50
CA MET A 612 -5.44 3.86 4.19
C MET A 612 -5.37 4.99 3.16
N ALA A 613 -6.20 4.96 2.11
CA ALA A 613 -6.25 6.01 1.10
C ALA A 613 -6.77 7.35 1.66
N ASP A 614 -7.73 7.31 2.59
CA ASP A 614 -8.23 8.47 3.31
C ASP A 614 -7.16 9.06 4.25
N LEU A 615 -6.49 8.22 5.05
CA LEU A 615 -5.39 8.65 5.92
C LEU A 615 -4.19 9.20 5.12
N GLN A 616 -3.88 8.63 3.95
CA GLN A 616 -2.88 9.20 3.04
C GLN A 616 -3.28 10.57 2.51
N ARG A 617 -4.57 10.79 2.23
CA ARG A 617 -5.11 12.09 1.80
C ARG A 617 -5.05 13.13 2.92
N ASP A 618 -5.35 12.75 4.16
CA ASP A 618 -5.24 13.62 5.33
C ASP A 618 -3.78 14.02 5.63
N VAL A 619 -2.84 13.07 5.52
CA VAL A 619 -1.39 13.32 5.64
C VAL A 619 -0.87 14.21 4.49
N GLN A 620 -1.37 14.02 3.27
CA GLN A 620 -1.01 14.88 2.15
C GLN A 620 -1.57 16.30 2.35
N GLY A 621 -2.85 16.41 2.73
CA GLY A 621 -3.47 17.69 3.07
C GLY A 621 -2.90 18.36 4.32
N SER A 622 -2.22 17.63 5.23
CA SER A 622 -1.45 18.25 6.31
C SER A 622 -0.11 18.80 5.84
N ARG A 623 0.59 18.09 4.94
CA ARG A 623 1.84 18.58 4.31
C ARG A 623 1.61 19.81 3.44
N GLU A 624 0.47 19.88 2.74
CA GLU A 624 0.09 21.04 1.94
C GLU A 624 -0.14 22.27 2.82
N ARG A 625 -0.88 22.12 3.94
CA ARG A 625 -1.05 23.19 4.94
C ARG A 625 0.27 23.57 5.63
N GLU A 626 1.16 22.62 5.88
CA GLU A 626 2.51 22.88 6.40
C GLU A 626 3.35 23.69 5.41
N ALA A 627 3.33 23.34 4.12
CA ALA A 627 4.00 24.08 3.05
C ALA A 627 3.42 25.49 2.87
N GLU A 628 2.09 25.67 2.98
CA GLU A 628 1.46 27.00 3.01
C GLU A 628 1.95 27.82 4.22
N LEU A 629 1.96 27.26 5.43
CA LEU A 629 2.43 27.93 6.64
C LEU A 629 3.92 28.29 6.57
N LEU A 630 4.76 27.42 6.00
CA LEU A 630 6.16 27.71 5.71
C LEU A 630 6.28 28.86 4.68
N GLY A 631 5.49 28.85 3.61
CA GLY A 631 5.45 29.94 2.62
C GLY A 631 4.92 31.27 3.18
N PHE A 632 3.99 31.24 4.15
CA PHE A 632 3.60 32.44 4.91
C PHE A 632 4.73 32.92 5.83
N THR A 633 5.44 32.01 6.47
CA THR A 633 6.59 32.32 7.35
C THR A 633 7.75 32.92 6.55
N GLU A 634 8.06 32.38 5.38
CA GLU A 634 9.02 32.94 4.42
C GLU A 634 8.64 34.36 4.00
N LYS A 635 7.37 34.57 3.56
CA LYS A 635 6.86 35.90 3.17
C LYS A 635 6.91 36.90 4.31
N LEU A 636 6.58 36.48 5.54
CA LEU A 636 6.68 37.32 6.74
C LEU A 636 8.13 37.65 7.08
N SER A 637 9.04 36.68 7.03
CA SER A 637 10.47 36.89 7.31
C SER A 637 11.13 37.78 6.26
N SER A 638 10.83 37.57 4.97
CA SER A 638 11.27 38.40 3.86
C SER A 638 10.77 39.84 4.00
N LYS A 639 9.48 40.03 4.32
CA LYS A 639 8.90 41.36 4.54
C LYS A 639 9.44 42.05 5.79
N ASN A 640 9.74 41.31 6.86
CA ASN A 640 10.39 41.83 8.06
C ASN A 640 11.82 42.27 7.76
N ALA A 641 12.60 41.47 7.02
CA ALA A 641 13.95 41.84 6.57
C ALA A 641 13.94 43.08 5.64
N GLN A 642 12.96 43.17 4.73
CA GLN A 642 12.74 44.36 3.90
C GLN A 642 12.46 45.58 4.79
N LEU A 643 11.47 45.51 5.69
CA LEU A 643 11.10 46.61 6.59
C LEU A 643 12.25 47.01 7.52
N GLN A 644 13.09 46.08 7.97
CA GLN A 644 14.32 46.40 8.71
C GLN A 644 15.34 47.13 7.82
N SER A 645 15.50 46.73 6.55
CA SER A 645 16.39 47.45 5.63
C SER A 645 15.89 48.86 5.31
N GLU A 646 14.56 49.04 5.15
CA GLU A 646 13.92 50.33 4.95
C GLU A 646 14.03 51.20 6.20
N SER A 647 13.80 50.64 7.39
CA SER A 647 13.99 51.33 8.68
C SER A 647 15.45 51.75 8.89
N ASN A 648 16.42 50.90 8.53
CA ASN A 648 17.85 51.23 8.64
C ASN A 648 18.27 52.30 7.61
N ALA A 649 17.70 52.27 6.40
CA ALA A 649 17.94 53.30 5.39
C ALA A 649 17.33 54.65 5.79
N LEU A 650 16.09 54.65 6.34
CA LEU A 650 15.45 55.84 6.88
C LEU A 650 16.17 56.37 8.13
N GLN A 651 16.67 55.51 9.01
CA GLN A 651 17.51 55.92 10.13
C GLN A 651 18.81 56.57 9.65
N SER A 652 19.50 55.99 8.66
CA SER A 652 20.71 56.58 8.07
C SER A 652 20.44 57.94 7.41
N GLN A 653 19.29 58.11 6.75
CA GLN A 653 18.84 59.41 6.23
C GLN A 653 18.52 60.41 7.34
N LEU A 654 17.88 59.95 8.44
CA LEU A 654 17.59 60.78 9.61
C LEU A 654 18.89 61.23 10.29
N ASP A 655 19.85 60.32 10.50
CA ASP A 655 21.15 60.61 11.10
C ASP A 655 21.94 61.62 10.25
N GLN A 656 21.94 61.46 8.91
CA GLN A 656 22.56 62.39 7.98
C GLN A 656 21.86 63.76 7.95
N LEU A 657 20.53 63.78 8.00
CA LEU A 657 19.77 65.02 8.05
C LEU A 657 20.01 65.74 9.39
N THR A 658 20.03 65.01 10.51
CA THR A 658 20.39 65.51 11.84
C THR A 658 21.81 66.05 11.88
N SER A 659 22.81 65.38 11.31
CA SER A 659 24.17 65.91 11.26
C SER A 659 24.20 67.22 10.45
N SER A 660 23.55 67.26 9.28
CA SER A 660 23.44 68.48 8.47
C SER A 660 22.71 69.63 9.19
N PHE A 661 21.69 69.31 9.99
CA PHE A 661 20.98 70.28 10.82
C PHE A 661 21.88 70.82 11.94
N THR A 662 22.63 69.96 12.65
CA THR A 662 23.58 70.42 13.69
C THR A 662 24.71 71.26 13.09
N GLU A 663 25.19 70.96 11.89
CA GLU A 663 26.13 71.81 11.16
C GLU A 663 25.54 73.18 10.79
N LEU A 664 24.29 73.21 10.29
CA LEU A 664 23.61 74.45 9.94
C LEU A 664 23.29 75.29 11.18
N GLN A 665 22.91 74.66 12.28
CA GLN A 665 22.72 75.33 13.57
C GLN A 665 24.04 75.91 14.08
N ALA A 666 25.15 75.16 14.04
CA ALA A 666 26.47 75.67 14.42
C ALA A 666 26.90 76.88 13.57
N LYS A 667 26.66 76.84 12.26
CA LYS A 667 26.91 77.97 11.34
C LYS A 667 25.99 79.16 11.62
N LEU A 668 24.74 78.93 12.03
CA LEU A 668 23.79 79.97 12.45
C LEU A 668 24.20 80.62 13.78
N GLU A 669 24.67 79.83 14.75
CA GLU A 669 25.20 80.32 16.02
C GLU A 669 26.50 81.11 15.83
N GLU A 670 27.41 80.67 14.95
CA GLU A 670 28.63 81.40 14.59
C GLU A 670 28.30 82.73 13.89
N THR A 671 27.41 82.74 12.90
CA THR A 671 27.00 83.97 12.20
C THR A 671 26.24 84.93 13.09
N ASN A 672 25.42 84.45 14.04
CA ASN A 672 24.81 85.30 15.07
C ASN A 672 25.86 85.90 16.03
N ARG A 673 26.88 85.14 16.45
CA ARG A 673 27.99 85.70 17.27
C ARG A 673 28.74 86.81 16.52
N LEU A 674 29.03 86.59 15.23
CA LEU A 674 29.66 87.61 14.36
C LEU A 674 28.75 88.84 14.16
N LEU A 675 27.43 88.65 14.06
CA LEU A 675 26.46 89.75 14.01
C LEU A 675 26.47 90.56 15.32
N ASP A 676 26.50 89.89 16.48
CA ASP A 676 26.59 90.52 17.79
C ASP A 676 27.92 91.25 18.00
N ASP A 677 29.05 90.68 17.54
CA ASP A 677 30.36 91.36 17.54
C ASP A 677 30.31 92.63 16.69
N LYS A 678 29.74 92.56 15.48
CA LYS A 678 29.57 93.73 14.61
C LYS A 678 28.59 94.75 15.18
N SER A 679 27.50 94.32 15.83
CA SER A 679 26.55 95.21 16.52
C SER A 679 27.22 95.91 17.72
N ARG A 680 28.05 95.21 18.49
CA ARG A 680 28.83 95.78 19.59
C ARG A 680 29.86 96.80 19.09
N HIS A 681 30.59 96.49 18.02
CA HIS A 681 31.51 97.44 17.40
C HIS A 681 30.80 98.68 16.83
N LEU A 682 29.68 98.51 16.13
CA LEU A 682 28.93 99.62 15.55
C LEU A 682 28.38 100.55 16.66
N LYS A 683 27.85 99.99 17.76
CA LYS A 683 27.42 100.77 18.94
C LYS A 683 28.59 101.50 19.63
N GLN A 684 29.77 100.88 19.68
CA GLN A 684 30.98 101.54 20.19
C GLN A 684 31.39 102.72 19.30
N GLU A 685 31.35 102.56 17.98
CA GLU A 685 31.63 103.67 17.05
C GLU A 685 30.56 104.76 17.12
N GLU A 686 29.26 104.42 17.18
CA GLU A 686 28.18 105.37 17.40
C GLU A 686 28.39 106.22 18.66
N VAL A 687 28.80 105.60 19.79
CA VAL A 687 29.11 106.33 21.04
C VAL A 687 30.34 107.23 20.87
N LEU A 688 31.39 106.77 20.19
CA LEU A 688 32.58 107.59 19.92
C LEU A 688 32.25 108.80 19.01
N ARG A 689 31.44 108.61 17.96
CA ARG A 689 30.98 109.72 17.11
C ARG A 689 30.03 110.66 17.86
N GLN A 690 29.21 110.16 18.78
CA GLN A 690 28.36 111.00 19.64
C GLN A 690 29.20 111.84 20.61
N GLN A 691 30.28 111.28 21.18
CA GLN A 691 31.24 112.01 22.01
C GLN A 691 32.01 113.07 21.20
N GLU A 692 32.45 112.73 19.99
CA GLU A 692 33.10 113.66 19.04
C GLU A 692 32.16 114.82 18.66
N VAL A 693 30.92 114.52 18.26
CA VAL A 693 29.90 115.53 17.92
C VAL A 693 29.52 116.38 19.14
N GLN A 694 29.44 115.79 20.34
CA GLN A 694 29.20 116.55 21.56
C GLN A 694 30.36 117.50 21.87
N GLY A 695 31.61 117.04 21.81
CA GLY A 695 32.79 117.88 22.02
C GLY A 695 32.89 119.03 21.03
N LEU A 696 32.65 118.76 19.74
CA LEU A 696 32.60 119.79 18.69
C LEU A 696 31.44 120.78 18.88
N GLN A 697 30.30 120.32 19.41
CA GLN A 697 29.16 121.19 19.72
C GLN A 697 29.43 122.04 20.98
N GLU A 698 30.12 121.50 21.98
CA GLU A 698 30.58 122.23 23.17
C GLU A 698 31.61 123.30 22.80
N GLU A 699 32.65 122.93 22.02
CA GLU A 699 33.64 123.87 21.46
C GLU A 699 32.95 124.98 20.64
N ARG A 700 32.02 124.61 19.76
CA ARG A 700 31.21 125.57 18.99
C ARG A 700 30.42 126.50 19.90
N THR A 701 29.83 126.01 20.99
CA THR A 701 29.11 126.89 21.93
C THR A 701 30.05 127.82 22.68
N ALA A 702 31.24 127.38 23.08
CA ALA A 702 32.26 128.23 23.71
C ALA A 702 32.72 129.35 22.76
N LEU A 703 33.11 128.99 21.52
CA LEU A 703 33.45 129.97 20.48
C LEU A 703 32.29 130.92 20.18
N GLN A 704 31.04 130.45 20.21
CA GLN A 704 29.87 131.29 19.99
C GLN A 704 29.59 132.22 21.19
N THR A 705 29.88 131.83 22.43
CA THR A 705 29.86 132.74 23.59
C THR A 705 30.99 133.76 23.55
N ASP A 706 32.18 133.40 23.08
CA ASP A 706 33.30 134.32 22.92
C ASP A 706 33.01 135.36 21.82
N VAL A 707 32.43 134.94 20.70
CA VAL A 707 31.93 135.85 19.65
C VAL A 707 30.85 136.79 20.16
N VAL A 708 29.99 136.36 21.10
CA VAL A 708 29.00 137.24 21.74
C VAL A 708 29.69 138.23 22.69
N GLN A 709 30.62 137.79 23.54
CA GLN A 709 31.38 138.68 24.44
C GLN A 709 32.22 139.72 23.67
N LEU A 710 32.83 139.31 22.54
CA LEU A 710 33.57 140.21 21.66
C LEU A 710 32.62 141.20 20.95
N LYS A 711 31.40 140.78 20.58
CA LYS A 711 30.38 141.70 20.04
C LYS A 711 29.93 142.73 21.06
N THR A 712 29.57 142.32 22.28
CA THR A 712 29.17 143.26 23.33
C THR A 712 30.32 144.21 23.66
N ARG A 713 31.57 143.74 23.70
CA ARG A 713 32.73 144.62 23.91
C ARG A 713 32.97 145.61 22.76
N VAL A 714 32.68 145.23 21.52
CA VAL A 714 32.72 146.14 20.35
C VAL A 714 31.56 147.15 20.38
N GLU A 715 30.40 146.78 20.91
CA GLU A 715 29.25 147.66 21.10
C GLU A 715 29.49 148.67 22.23
N GLU A 716 30.02 148.24 23.38
CA GLU A 716 30.51 149.11 24.46
C GLU A 716 31.51 150.15 23.94
N LEU A 717 32.55 149.71 23.21
CA LEU A 717 33.58 150.60 22.65
C LEU A 717 33.02 151.55 21.57
N ARG A 718 31.95 151.14 20.86
CA ARG A 718 31.22 152.04 19.95
C ARG A 718 30.44 153.09 20.72
N ASP A 719 29.77 152.75 21.81
CA ASP A 719 29.03 153.72 22.61
C ASP A 719 29.94 154.65 23.42
N GLU A 720 31.11 154.19 23.87
CA GLU A 720 32.18 155.05 24.37
C GLU A 720 32.67 156.04 23.28
N LEU A 721 32.86 155.58 22.05
CA LEU A 721 33.23 156.45 20.92
C LEU A 721 32.11 157.44 20.55
N VAL A 722 30.84 157.02 20.59
CA VAL A 722 29.67 157.88 20.32
C VAL A 722 29.48 158.91 21.43
N THR A 723 29.70 158.56 22.70
CA THR A 723 29.61 159.50 23.83
C THR A 723 30.79 160.48 23.86
N GLN A 724 32.00 160.05 23.51
CA GLN A 724 33.14 160.94 23.25
C GLN A 724 32.84 161.94 22.13
N LYS A 725 32.35 161.46 20.97
CA LYS A 725 31.93 162.32 19.86
C LYS A 725 30.80 163.27 20.25
N ARG A 726 29.82 162.83 21.07
CA ARG A 726 28.75 163.69 21.61
C ARG A 726 29.30 164.78 22.55
N LYS A 727 30.29 164.49 23.40
CA LYS A 727 30.96 165.51 24.25
C LYS A 727 31.72 166.54 23.41
N GLN A 728 32.53 166.10 22.45
CA GLN A 728 33.25 167.03 21.55
C GLN A 728 32.28 167.88 20.72
N ALA A 729 31.21 167.28 20.19
CA ALA A 729 30.15 167.99 19.47
C ALA A 729 29.29 168.92 20.35
N ALA A 730 29.27 168.73 21.68
CA ALA A 730 28.61 169.66 22.60
C ALA A 730 29.44 170.95 22.78
N ASN A 731 30.74 170.82 23.05
CA ASN A 731 31.64 171.97 23.20
C ASN A 731 31.73 172.82 21.90
N ILE A 732 31.59 172.22 20.73
CA ILE A 732 31.54 172.95 19.44
C ILE A 732 30.18 173.66 19.24
N LYS A 733 29.06 173.09 19.71
CA LYS A 733 27.72 173.69 19.55
C LYS A 733 27.56 175.02 20.29
N ASP A 734 28.18 175.15 21.45
CA ASP A 734 28.16 176.37 22.26
C ASP A 734 28.91 177.54 21.56
N LEU A 735 29.97 177.22 20.81
CA LEU A 735 30.79 178.18 20.07
C LEU A 735 30.28 178.50 18.66
N THR A 736 29.50 177.62 18.02
CA THR A 736 28.99 177.86 16.66
C THR A 736 27.58 178.48 16.64
N LYS A 737 26.74 178.29 17.67
CA LYS A 737 25.38 178.85 17.72
C LYS A 737 25.27 180.33 18.15
N GLN A 738 26.32 181.12 17.91
CA GLN A 738 26.13 182.54 17.62
C GLN A 738 25.62 182.80 16.19
N LEU A 739 25.64 181.80 15.29
CA LEU A 739 25.10 181.94 13.94
C LEU A 739 23.95 180.94 13.66
N THR A 740 22.85 181.48 13.12
CA THR A 740 21.79 180.80 12.36
C THR A 740 21.16 179.52 12.95
N GLN A 741 20.06 179.70 13.70
CA GLN A 741 18.68 179.63 13.15
C GLN A 741 18.44 178.61 12.00
N GLY A 742 17.37 177.79 12.09
CA GLY A 742 16.92 176.97 10.94
C GLY A 742 16.52 175.52 11.26
N GLN A 743 15.24 175.35 11.53
CA GLN A 743 14.37 174.16 11.56
C GLN A 743 14.66 172.97 10.61
N GLU A 744 14.35 171.73 11.09
CA GLU A 744 13.53 170.68 10.41
C GLU A 744 14.06 169.95 9.13
N ASN A 745 13.63 168.74 8.69
CA ASN A 745 12.63 167.76 9.19
C ASN A 745 12.79 166.29 8.62
N HIS A 746 12.04 165.33 9.20
CA HIS A 746 11.32 164.18 8.55
C HIS A 746 11.92 162.79 8.13
N GLN A 747 11.33 161.71 8.70
CA GLN A 747 10.58 160.55 8.07
C GLN A 747 11.20 159.23 7.44
N ILE A 748 10.72 158.05 7.93
CA ILE A 748 10.05 156.87 7.21
C ILE A 748 10.90 155.89 6.31
N PRO A 749 10.59 154.55 6.11
CA PRO A 749 9.87 153.50 6.89
C PRO A 749 10.41 152.01 6.76
N LEU A 750 9.53 151.00 7.02
CA LEU A 750 9.61 149.51 6.93
C LEU A 750 9.85 148.92 5.50
N LEU A 751 9.90 147.60 5.16
CA LEU A 751 9.16 146.37 5.61
C LEU A 751 9.66 145.08 4.86
N HIS A 752 9.72 143.85 5.44
CA HIS A 752 9.38 142.53 4.78
C HIS A 752 9.44 141.20 5.59
N HIS A 753 8.89 140.11 5.01
CA HIS A 753 8.43 138.79 5.52
C HIS A 753 9.47 137.63 5.75
N GLY A 754 9.12 136.56 6.51
CA GLY A 754 9.72 135.18 6.34
C GLY A 754 9.66 134.14 7.49
N SER A 755 8.85 133.07 7.32
CA SER A 755 8.77 131.67 7.86
C SER A 755 9.56 131.04 9.06
N GLU A 756 8.87 130.12 9.79
CA GLU A 756 9.33 128.93 10.60
C GLU A 756 10.23 129.13 11.87
N PRO A 757 10.49 128.12 12.77
CA PRO A 757 10.07 126.69 12.86
C PRO A 757 9.60 126.15 14.27
N CYS A 758 9.31 124.83 14.35
CA CYS A 758 9.65 123.85 15.44
C CYS A 758 8.75 123.50 16.69
N SER A 759 8.54 122.17 16.86
CA SER A 759 8.76 121.31 18.07
C SER A 759 7.65 120.84 19.07
N ARG A 760 7.65 119.49 19.30
CA ARG A 760 7.19 118.65 20.45
C ARG A 760 5.66 118.52 20.76
N GLY A 761 5.11 117.34 21.13
CA GLY A 761 5.62 115.95 21.13
C GLY A 761 4.82 114.93 22.01
N SER A 762 4.99 113.61 21.77
CA SER A 762 4.44 112.44 22.55
C SER A 762 2.91 112.20 22.46
N LEU A 763 2.31 111.00 22.58
CA LEU A 763 2.65 109.69 23.21
C LEU A 763 2.26 108.45 22.33
N ASN A 764 2.68 107.24 22.74
CA ASN A 764 2.44 105.96 22.05
C ASN A 764 1.31 105.09 22.67
N ALA A 765 0.56 104.34 21.84
CA ALA A 765 -0.11 103.10 22.26
C ALA A 765 -0.38 102.12 21.08
N ARG A 766 0.10 100.89 21.24
CA ARG A 766 0.05 99.71 20.34
C ARG A 766 -1.17 99.57 19.41
N HIS A 767 -0.89 99.34 18.12
CA HIS A 767 -1.42 98.22 17.30
C HIS A 767 -0.37 97.87 16.24
N GLY A 768 -0.28 96.61 15.83
CA GLY A 768 0.65 96.11 14.80
C GLY A 768 0.06 94.86 14.14
N GLY A 769 0.36 94.62 12.86
CA GLY A 769 -0.41 93.66 12.06
C GLY A 769 0.40 92.78 11.12
N SER A 770 -0.24 91.66 10.78
CA SER A 770 0.00 90.76 9.65
C SER A 770 1.32 89.96 9.56
N SER A 771 1.14 88.66 9.29
CA SER A 771 2.10 87.67 8.77
C SER A 771 3.23 87.17 9.69
N GLY A 772 3.43 85.83 9.66
CA GLY A 772 4.75 85.20 9.84
C GLY A 772 4.97 84.32 11.08
N VAL A 773 5.20 83.03 10.81
CA VAL A 773 6.30 82.19 11.38
C VAL A 773 6.21 81.74 12.87
N GLU A 774 6.23 80.41 13.07
CA GLU A 774 6.73 79.65 14.25
C GLU A 774 6.04 79.84 15.64
N GLU A 775 6.16 78.96 16.67
CA GLU A 775 6.71 77.60 16.83
C GLU A 775 6.05 76.92 18.07
N ARG A 776 6.43 75.65 18.34
CA ARG A 776 6.70 75.03 19.65
C ARG A 776 5.58 74.34 20.47
N SER A 777 5.94 73.12 20.87
CA SER A 777 5.39 72.29 21.98
C SER A 777 5.75 72.92 23.36
N PRO A 778 5.14 72.52 24.50
CA PRO A 778 5.49 71.24 25.13
C PRO A 778 4.36 70.45 25.85
N GLU A 779 4.32 69.15 25.58
CA GLU A 779 4.47 68.05 26.56
C GLU A 779 3.97 68.22 28.02
N SER A 780 2.99 67.39 28.46
CA SER A 780 3.02 66.64 29.75
C SER A 780 1.84 65.67 29.96
N GLN A 781 2.17 64.37 30.02
CA GLN A 781 1.69 63.29 30.93
C GLN A 781 0.20 63.10 31.35
N SER A 782 -0.15 61.80 31.46
CA SER A 782 -1.10 61.18 32.42
C SER A 782 -2.62 61.09 32.11
N GLY A 783 -3.00 59.97 31.47
CA GLY A 783 -4.15 59.15 31.93
C GLY A 783 -5.54 59.42 31.30
N PRO A 784 -6.10 58.47 30.52
CA PRO A 784 -7.48 58.52 30.05
C PRO A 784 -8.45 57.70 30.93
N SER A 785 -9.61 58.28 31.25
CA SER A 785 -10.78 57.55 31.76
C SER A 785 -12.06 58.34 31.46
N VAL A 786 -13.10 57.66 30.97
CA VAL A 786 -14.42 58.21 30.54
C VAL A 786 -14.28 59.21 29.34
N VAL A 787 -15.21 59.42 28.39
CA VAL A 787 -16.65 59.10 28.26
C VAL A 787 -17.01 58.79 26.78
N VAL A 788 -17.91 57.81 26.56
CA VAL A 788 -18.84 57.61 25.41
C VAL A 788 -18.44 58.05 23.99
N VAL A 789 -18.46 57.09 23.04
CA VAL A 789 -19.43 56.99 21.91
C VAL A 789 -19.37 55.54 21.41
N ASP A 790 -20.52 54.89 21.25
CA ASP A 790 -20.63 53.61 20.55
C ASP A 790 -22.00 53.49 19.85
N SER A 791 -21.99 53.36 18.52
CA SER A 791 -23.18 53.40 17.66
C SER A 791 -23.40 52.04 17.02
N PHE A 792 -24.11 51.15 17.71
CA PHE A 792 -24.53 49.86 17.16
C PHE A 792 -25.56 50.04 16.04
N PRO A 793 -25.44 49.31 14.90
CA PRO A 793 -26.48 49.29 13.87
C PRO A 793 -27.79 48.68 14.37
N GLU A 794 -28.93 49.33 14.10
CA GLU A 794 -30.24 48.78 14.43
C GLU A 794 -30.58 47.60 13.50
N VAL A 795 -30.64 46.39 14.07
CA VAL A 795 -31.02 45.17 13.33
C VAL A 795 -32.53 45.15 13.13
N ASP A 796 -32.96 44.99 11.88
CA ASP A 796 -34.38 44.98 11.51
C ASP A 796 -35.16 43.86 12.23
N LYS A 797 -36.13 44.31 13.04
CA LYS A 797 -37.02 43.47 13.85
C LYS A 797 -37.89 42.56 12.97
N ALA A 798 -38.23 42.98 11.74
CA ALA A 798 -38.96 42.14 10.79
C ALA A 798 -38.11 40.93 10.34
N VAL A 799 -36.85 41.16 9.96
CA VAL A 799 -35.92 40.08 9.55
C VAL A 799 -35.64 39.11 10.70
N LEU A 800 -35.54 39.61 11.94
CA LEU A 800 -35.37 38.76 13.11
C LEU A 800 -36.61 37.88 13.38
N VAL A 801 -37.82 38.45 13.33
CA VAL A 801 -39.08 37.70 13.46
C VAL A 801 -39.22 36.66 12.33
N GLU A 802 -38.89 37.02 11.09
CA GLU A 802 -38.99 36.11 9.94
C GLU A 802 -37.96 34.96 10.06
N ARG A 803 -36.76 35.22 10.59
CA ARG A 803 -35.77 34.20 10.95
C ARG A 803 -36.26 33.29 12.08
N ILE A 804 -36.92 33.83 13.10
CA ILE A 804 -37.53 33.05 14.20
C ILE A 804 -38.64 32.15 13.66
N VAL A 805 -39.55 32.65 12.81
CA VAL A 805 -40.62 31.84 12.19
C VAL A 805 -40.03 30.76 11.27
N ARG A 806 -38.96 31.04 10.52
CA ARG A 806 -38.25 30.02 9.74
C ARG A 806 -37.62 28.94 10.64
N LEU A 807 -37.03 29.31 11.77
CA LEU A 807 -36.48 28.36 12.75
C LEU A 807 -37.58 27.53 13.44
N GLN A 808 -38.70 28.15 13.82
CA GLN A 808 -39.86 27.46 14.39
C GLN A 808 -40.46 26.45 13.41
N LYS A 809 -40.62 26.81 12.13
CA LYS A 809 -41.07 25.86 11.08
C LYS A 809 -40.06 24.74 10.83
N ALA A 810 -38.76 25.01 10.95
CA ALA A 810 -37.72 23.97 10.84
C ALA A 810 -37.70 23.03 12.05
N LEU A 811 -37.97 23.55 13.26
CA LEU A 811 -38.09 22.76 14.48
C LEU A 811 -39.37 21.91 14.47
N ALA A 812 -40.51 22.47 14.06
CA ALA A 812 -41.77 21.72 13.92
C ALA A 812 -41.60 20.51 12.98
N ARG A 813 -41.00 20.70 11.80
CA ARG A 813 -40.72 19.60 10.86
C ARG A 813 -39.74 18.54 11.41
N LYS A 814 -38.81 18.95 12.28
CA LYS A 814 -37.94 18.00 12.99
C LYS A 814 -38.71 17.24 14.06
N GLN A 815 -39.60 17.90 14.78
CA GLN A 815 -40.46 17.31 15.79
C GLN A 815 -41.43 16.29 15.18
N GLU A 816 -42.14 16.66 14.11
CA GLU A 816 -42.98 15.75 13.30
C GLU A 816 -42.19 14.51 12.83
N LYS A 817 -40.91 14.70 12.44
CA LYS A 817 -40.06 13.59 12.00
C LYS A 817 -39.56 12.71 13.15
N ILE A 818 -39.33 13.28 14.34
CA ILE A 818 -39.02 12.54 15.57
C ILE A 818 -40.23 11.71 15.99
N GLU A 819 -41.41 12.31 16.08
CA GLU A 819 -42.67 11.62 16.42
C GLU A 819 -42.97 10.45 15.48
N PHE A 820 -42.83 10.67 14.16
CA PHE A 820 -42.93 9.58 13.17
C PHE A 820 -41.92 8.44 13.40
N MET A 821 -40.67 8.77 13.77
CA MET A 821 -39.65 7.76 14.06
C MET A 821 -39.91 7.04 15.38
N GLU A 822 -40.39 7.74 16.41
CA GLU A 822 -40.80 7.15 17.67
C GLU A 822 -41.97 6.17 17.49
N ASP A 823 -42.98 6.52 16.71
CA ASP A 823 -44.12 5.63 16.44
C ASP A 823 -43.71 4.41 15.60
N HIS A 824 -42.83 4.58 14.63
CA HIS A 824 -42.25 3.44 13.90
C HIS A 824 -41.42 2.54 14.83
N ILE A 825 -40.65 3.10 15.78
CA ILE A 825 -39.90 2.33 16.79
C ILE A 825 -40.86 1.61 17.75
N LYS A 826 -41.94 2.26 18.21
CA LYS A 826 -42.99 1.63 19.04
C LYS A 826 -43.59 0.43 18.32
N GLN A 827 -43.98 0.59 17.05
CA GLN A 827 -44.52 -0.49 16.22
C GLN A 827 -43.52 -1.64 16.03
N LEU A 828 -42.25 -1.34 15.76
CA LEU A 828 -41.20 -2.35 15.57
C LEU A 828 -40.94 -3.14 16.87
N VAL A 829 -40.89 -2.46 18.03
CA VAL A 829 -40.77 -3.09 19.35
C VAL A 829 -41.99 -3.96 19.68
N GLU A 830 -43.19 -3.54 19.26
CA GLU A 830 -44.41 -4.31 19.48
C GLU A 830 -44.49 -5.54 18.58
N GLU A 831 -44.06 -5.46 17.32
CA GLU A 831 -43.87 -6.61 16.44
C GLU A 831 -42.80 -7.58 16.96
N ILE A 832 -41.68 -7.08 17.48
CA ILE A 832 -40.68 -7.92 18.16
C ILE A 832 -41.33 -8.64 19.35
N ARG A 833 -42.09 -7.95 20.20
CA ARG A 833 -42.80 -8.56 21.35
C ARG A 833 -43.83 -9.62 20.91
N LYS A 834 -44.57 -9.39 19.82
CA LYS A 834 -45.49 -10.39 19.24
C LYS A 834 -44.71 -11.63 18.77
N LYS A 835 -43.64 -11.43 17.99
CA LYS A 835 -42.78 -12.53 17.50
C LYS A 835 -42.12 -13.30 18.64
N THR A 836 -41.61 -12.63 19.68
CA THR A 836 -41.08 -13.29 20.87
C THR A 836 -42.15 -14.13 21.59
N LYS A 837 -43.38 -13.62 21.76
CA LYS A 837 -44.49 -14.39 22.34
C LYS A 837 -44.87 -15.60 21.48
N ILE A 838 -44.85 -15.46 20.16
CA ILE A 838 -45.10 -16.58 19.22
C ILE A 838 -44.00 -17.64 19.38
N ILE A 839 -42.73 -17.25 19.33
CA ILE A 839 -41.58 -18.15 19.52
C ILE A 839 -41.67 -18.86 20.88
N GLN A 840 -41.96 -18.14 21.96
CA GLN A 840 -42.17 -18.74 23.29
C GLN A 840 -43.36 -19.72 23.29
N SER A 841 -44.44 -19.45 22.56
CA SER A 841 -45.60 -20.35 22.46
C SER A 841 -45.35 -21.59 21.57
N TYR A 842 -44.36 -21.56 20.68
CA TYR A 842 -43.88 -22.75 19.97
C TYR A 842 -42.90 -23.56 20.84
N VAL A 843 -41.91 -22.89 21.45
CA VAL A 843 -40.90 -23.53 22.34
C VAL A 843 -41.53 -24.17 23.59
N LEU A 844 -42.68 -23.69 24.06
CA LEU A 844 -43.44 -24.29 25.17
C LEU A 844 -44.49 -25.33 24.73
N ARG A 845 -44.59 -25.62 23.42
CA ARG A 845 -45.60 -26.53 22.84
C ARG A 845 -44.97 -27.75 22.18
N GLU A 846 -43.77 -27.61 21.64
CA GLU A 846 -43.00 -28.73 21.09
C GLU A 846 -42.07 -29.33 22.15
N GLU A 847 -41.89 -30.65 22.09
CA GLU A 847 -41.00 -31.38 22.99
C GLU A 847 -39.52 -31.08 22.65
N THR A 848 -38.64 -31.17 23.65
CA THR A 848 -37.22 -30.82 23.55
C THR A 848 -36.44 -31.74 22.61
N GLY A 849 -36.52 -31.44 21.32
CA GLY A 849 -35.90 -32.18 20.22
C GLY A 849 -36.48 -31.82 18.85
N ALA A 850 -37.78 -31.50 18.77
CA ALA A 850 -38.47 -31.27 17.49
C ALA A 850 -37.95 -30.07 16.68
N LEU A 851 -37.41 -29.05 17.36
CA LEU A 851 -36.76 -27.87 16.74
C LEU A 851 -35.25 -28.07 16.46
N SER A 852 -34.70 -29.28 16.62
CA SER A 852 -33.33 -29.57 16.16
C SER A 852 -33.33 -29.64 14.64
N SER A 853 -32.54 -28.78 13.99
CA SER A 853 -32.33 -28.88 12.54
C SER A 853 -31.67 -30.22 12.20
N GLU A 854 -32.01 -30.80 11.06
CA GLU A 854 -31.43 -32.06 10.58
C GLU A 854 -29.88 -31.98 10.53
N ALA A 855 -29.32 -30.82 10.19
CA ALA A 855 -27.88 -30.54 10.23
C ALA A 855 -27.27 -30.53 11.65
N SER A 856 -28.06 -30.21 12.69
CA SER A 856 -27.65 -30.27 14.10
C SER A 856 -27.57 -31.73 14.57
N ASP A 857 -28.56 -32.55 14.24
CA ASP A 857 -28.59 -33.96 14.60
C ASP A 857 -27.56 -34.80 13.80
N ILE A 858 -27.33 -34.47 12.52
CA ILE A 858 -26.22 -35.02 11.72
C ILE A 858 -24.86 -34.66 12.35
N ASN A 859 -24.63 -33.40 12.72
CA ASN A 859 -23.40 -33.00 13.41
C ASN A 859 -23.22 -33.73 14.75
N LYS A 860 -24.28 -33.84 15.55
CA LYS A 860 -24.28 -34.57 16.82
C LYS A 860 -23.93 -36.05 16.61
N ALA A 861 -24.47 -36.69 15.57
CA ALA A 861 -24.10 -38.05 15.18
C ALA A 861 -22.63 -38.16 14.71
N HIS A 862 -22.12 -37.18 13.97
CA HIS A 862 -20.71 -37.12 13.55
C HIS A 862 -19.76 -36.95 14.74
N LEU A 863 -20.04 -36.00 15.64
CA LEU A 863 -19.31 -35.77 16.89
C LEU A 863 -19.30 -37.01 17.79
N SER A 864 -20.41 -37.76 17.85
CA SER A 864 -20.50 -39.03 18.58
C SER A 864 -19.76 -40.20 17.91
N ARG A 865 -19.53 -40.17 16.60
CA ARG A 865 -18.83 -41.25 15.85
C ARG A 865 -17.33 -41.02 15.70
N ARG A 866 -16.89 -39.77 15.47
CA ARG A 866 -15.48 -39.39 15.32
C ARG A 866 -14.79 -39.16 16.68
N GLY A 867 -15.57 -38.83 17.71
CA GLY A 867 -15.08 -38.17 18.92
C GLY A 867 -14.84 -36.69 18.63
N GLY A 868 -15.49 -35.81 19.40
CA GLY A 868 -15.25 -34.36 19.27
C GLY A 868 -13.86 -33.94 19.77
N ILE A 869 -13.53 -32.66 19.63
CA ILE A 869 -12.21 -32.07 19.95
C ILE A 869 -11.68 -32.47 21.35
N MET A 870 -12.57 -32.68 22.34
CA MET A 870 -12.20 -33.17 23.67
C MET A 870 -11.66 -34.61 23.67
N ALA A 871 -12.13 -35.49 22.79
CA ALA A 871 -11.57 -36.83 22.61
C ALA A 871 -10.14 -36.75 22.05
N SER A 872 -9.94 -35.96 20.98
CA SER A 872 -8.63 -35.69 20.35
C SER A 872 -7.62 -34.95 21.26
N LEU A 873 -8.06 -34.44 22.42
CA LEU A 873 -7.19 -33.91 23.49
C LEU A 873 -6.74 -34.98 24.50
N TYR A 874 -7.48 -36.08 24.66
CA TYR A 874 -7.13 -37.19 25.55
C TYR A 874 -6.55 -38.40 24.82
N THR A 875 -6.88 -38.59 23.53
CA THR A 875 -6.21 -39.54 22.64
C THR A 875 -5.18 -38.77 21.81
N SER A 876 -3.89 -39.12 21.94
CA SER A 876 -2.77 -38.35 21.41
C SER A 876 -2.57 -38.56 19.89
N HIS A 877 -3.57 -38.20 19.08
CA HIS A 877 -3.59 -38.41 17.63
C HIS A 877 -3.67 -37.07 16.87
N PRO A 878 -2.57 -36.57 16.29
CA PRO A 878 -2.48 -35.20 15.77
C PRO A 878 -3.08 -35.09 14.35
N ALA A 879 -4.41 -35.19 14.23
CA ALA A 879 -5.10 -35.30 12.93
C ALA A 879 -6.36 -34.43 12.75
N ASP A 880 -6.78 -33.63 13.74
CA ASP A 880 -7.89 -32.68 13.60
C ASP A 880 -7.37 -31.25 13.38
N SER A 881 -7.48 -30.74 12.15
CA SER A 881 -7.07 -29.37 11.77
C SER A 881 -7.89 -28.25 12.46
N GLY A 882 -8.90 -28.59 13.26
CA GLY A 882 -9.68 -27.65 14.07
C GLY A 882 -9.13 -27.39 15.48
N LEU A 883 -8.14 -28.15 15.96
CA LEU A 883 -7.51 -27.90 17.26
C LEU A 883 -6.41 -26.84 17.12
N THR A 884 -6.80 -25.57 17.01
CA THR A 884 -5.87 -24.43 17.00
C THR A 884 -5.27 -24.18 18.39
N LEU A 885 -4.10 -23.53 18.43
CA LEU A 885 -3.44 -23.18 19.69
C LEU A 885 -4.35 -22.32 20.58
N ASP A 886 -4.97 -21.29 20.01
CA ASP A 886 -5.89 -20.42 20.76
C ASP A 886 -7.12 -21.16 21.29
N LEU A 887 -7.70 -22.08 20.50
CA LEU A 887 -8.80 -22.92 20.98
C LEU A 887 -8.35 -23.86 22.12
N SER A 888 -7.13 -24.41 22.05
CA SER A 888 -6.58 -25.24 23.14
C SER A 888 -6.31 -24.43 24.41
N LEU A 889 -5.86 -23.18 24.30
CA LEU A 889 -5.66 -22.26 25.43
C LEU A 889 -7.01 -21.84 26.02
N GLU A 890 -8.03 -21.62 25.18
CA GLU A 890 -9.37 -21.26 25.61
C GLU A 890 -10.12 -22.44 26.26
N ILE A 891 -9.92 -23.67 25.76
CA ILE A 891 -10.37 -24.90 26.43
C ILE A 891 -9.68 -25.05 27.80
N ASN A 892 -8.37 -24.80 27.89
CA ASN A 892 -7.67 -24.84 29.17
C ASN A 892 -8.18 -23.78 30.16
N ARG A 893 -8.43 -22.53 29.72
CA ARG A 893 -9.04 -21.49 30.56
C ARG A 893 -10.43 -21.90 31.07
N LYS A 894 -11.26 -22.47 30.20
CA LYS A 894 -12.61 -22.95 30.56
C LYS A 894 -12.57 -24.14 31.50
N LEU A 895 -11.67 -25.10 31.27
CA LEU A 895 -11.44 -26.22 32.20
C LEU A 895 -10.92 -25.74 33.56
N GLN A 896 -9.99 -24.78 33.58
CA GLN A 896 -9.50 -24.15 34.81
C GLN A 896 -10.64 -23.46 35.56
N ALA A 897 -11.46 -22.64 34.89
CA ALA A 897 -12.59 -21.96 35.52
C ALA A 897 -13.63 -22.94 36.08
N VAL A 898 -13.90 -24.06 35.38
CA VAL A 898 -14.76 -25.15 35.88
C VAL A 898 -14.11 -25.87 37.07
N LEU A 899 -12.79 -26.05 37.09
CA LEU A 899 -12.05 -26.60 38.23
C LEU A 899 -12.09 -25.66 39.44
N GLU A 900 -11.93 -24.36 39.23
CA GLU A 900 -12.01 -23.32 40.28
C GLU A 900 -13.42 -23.22 40.88
N ASP A 901 -14.47 -23.21 40.04
CA ASP A 901 -15.88 -23.27 40.48
C ASP A 901 -16.22 -24.60 41.17
N THR A 902 -15.68 -25.73 40.69
CA THR A 902 -15.86 -27.04 41.33
C THR A 902 -15.13 -27.11 42.68
N LEU A 903 -13.93 -26.53 42.80
CA LEU A 903 -13.20 -26.42 44.05
C LEU A 903 -13.92 -25.49 45.04
N LEU A 904 -14.42 -24.34 44.57
CA LEU A 904 -15.23 -23.42 45.37
C LEU A 904 -16.49 -24.11 45.89
N LYS A 905 -17.23 -24.81 45.02
CA LYS A 905 -18.41 -25.62 45.41
C LYS A 905 -18.06 -26.73 46.40
N ASN A 906 -16.91 -27.39 46.28
CA ASN A 906 -16.45 -28.38 47.26
C ASN A 906 -16.05 -27.74 48.60
N ILE A 907 -15.46 -26.55 48.60
CA ILE A 907 -15.18 -25.77 49.81
C ILE A 907 -16.50 -25.38 50.49
N THR A 908 -17.45 -24.78 49.78
CA THR A 908 -18.77 -24.41 50.32
C THR A 908 -19.58 -25.64 50.76
N LEU A 909 -19.51 -26.78 50.06
CA LEU A 909 -20.11 -28.04 50.52
C LEU A 909 -19.46 -28.53 51.81
N LYS A 910 -18.13 -28.43 51.95
CA LYS A 910 -17.41 -28.79 53.17
C LYS A 910 -17.77 -27.86 54.33
N GLU A 911 -17.90 -26.55 54.10
CA GLU A 911 -18.35 -25.57 55.08
C GLU A 911 -19.81 -25.82 55.51
N ASN A 912 -20.70 -26.14 54.56
CA ASN A 912 -22.08 -26.54 54.83
C ASN A 912 -22.14 -27.85 55.63
N LEU A 913 -21.29 -28.83 55.34
CA LEU A 913 -21.24 -30.11 56.03
C LEU A 913 -20.61 -29.98 57.43
N GLN A 914 -19.64 -29.07 57.62
CA GLN A 914 -19.14 -28.65 58.94
C GLN A 914 -20.21 -27.89 59.74
N THR A 915 -20.98 -27.01 59.10
CA THR A 915 -22.08 -26.27 59.72
C THR A 915 -23.21 -27.22 60.15
N LEU A 916 -23.58 -28.16 59.29
CA LEU A 916 -24.53 -29.23 59.60
C LEU A 916 -23.98 -30.16 60.71
N GLY A 917 -22.69 -30.46 60.72
CA GLY A 917 -22.04 -31.20 61.80
C GLY A 917 -22.10 -30.48 63.14
N ALA A 918 -21.84 -29.16 63.15
CA ALA A 918 -21.97 -28.32 64.34
C ALA A 918 -23.43 -28.18 64.80
N GLU A 919 -24.39 -28.10 63.87
CA GLU A 919 -25.83 -28.08 64.18
C GLU A 919 -26.32 -29.44 64.70
N ILE A 920 -25.81 -30.56 64.17
CA ILE A 920 -26.03 -31.90 64.72
C ILE A 920 -25.42 -32.01 66.14
N GLU A 921 -24.22 -31.49 66.37
CA GLU A 921 -23.63 -31.47 67.72
C GLU A 921 -24.43 -30.56 68.68
N ARG A 922 -24.96 -29.44 68.19
CA ARG A 922 -25.86 -28.54 68.92
C ARG A 922 -27.18 -29.23 69.27
N LEU A 923 -27.77 -29.97 68.34
CA LEU A 923 -28.98 -30.77 68.55
C LEU A 923 -28.73 -31.94 69.50
N ILE A 924 -27.59 -32.64 69.41
CA ILE A 924 -27.21 -33.71 70.35
C ILE A 924 -27.01 -33.16 71.77
N LYS A 925 -26.44 -31.96 71.93
CA LYS A 925 -26.37 -31.26 73.22
C LYS A 925 -27.78 -30.89 73.72
N GLN A 926 -28.59 -30.26 72.87
CA GLN A 926 -29.99 -29.91 73.17
C GLN A 926 -30.90 -31.14 73.39
N GLN A 927 -30.47 -32.34 73.00
CA GLN A 927 -31.16 -33.62 73.28
C GLN A 927 -30.64 -34.31 74.55
N ARG A 928 -29.44 -33.96 75.05
CA ARG A 928 -28.93 -34.36 76.37
C ARG A 928 -29.45 -33.48 77.50
N ASP A 929 -29.56 -32.16 77.28
CA ASP A 929 -30.14 -31.22 78.26
C ASP A 929 -31.52 -31.66 78.82
N PRO A 930 -32.49 -32.17 78.04
CA PRO A 930 -33.75 -32.68 78.58
C PRO A 930 -33.61 -34.00 79.34
N GLU A 931 -32.61 -34.86 79.07
CA GLU A 931 -32.39 -36.06 79.88
C GLU A 931 -31.80 -35.74 81.26
N ASP A 932 -30.87 -34.78 81.35
CA ASP A 932 -30.38 -34.28 82.66
C ASP A 932 -31.45 -33.43 83.38
N GLY A 933 -32.34 -32.77 82.63
CA GLY A 933 -33.54 -32.11 83.18
C GLY A 933 -34.53 -33.09 83.82
N VAL A 934 -34.81 -34.22 83.15
CA VAL A 934 -35.73 -35.27 83.65
C VAL A 934 -35.08 -36.14 84.73
N ARG A 935 -33.74 -36.10 84.91
CA ARG A 935 -33.07 -36.65 86.09
C ARG A 935 -33.03 -35.71 87.31
N ARG A 936 -33.68 -34.53 87.26
CA ARG A 936 -33.79 -33.60 88.40
C ARG A 936 -35.19 -33.03 88.63
N LYS A 937 -36.20 -33.91 88.73
CA LYS A 937 -37.41 -33.66 89.54
C LYS A 937 -38.09 -34.95 89.98
#